data_AF-B7G543-F1
#
_entry.id   AF-B7G543-F1
#
_cell.length_a   1.000
_cell.length_b   1.000
_cell.length_c   1.000
_cell.angle_alpha   90.00
_cell.angle_beta   90.00
_cell.angle_gamma   90.00
#
_symmetry.space_group_name_H-M   'P 1'
#
loop_
_entity.id
_entity.type
_entity.pdbx_description
1 polymer ?
#
loop_
_entity_poly.entity_id
_entity_poly.type
_entity_poly.pdbx_seq_one_letter_code
_entity_poly.pdbx_strand_id
1 'polypeptide(L)'
;MGNNSSSSRTGIGLKLDQAGYQAGDVLKGRVYLALRQGDPVLRNLRAIHVLLQGAENVEIERHIRDGSGSSSKTKNVVVDRSTRVFVRTDLFLAHLPSAKSGAAKVGDSGAGQYEYPFQYRLPDNLPGTMHCSHKDCRSFAEVRYTLTAYLAMEMADQDDQPAVQASTAVYVKGRRPNEVFVDIPIQPLRAETEAFPVKTCCFWNKGVVHLGWQIPSPTPYPGETIPVRVWGNNQSSVDVQYLWVRCVETVHWKAADETVVAHRNTNGHIAGRPSQKSVRRVLAEQKIGVTRAQGLWQPVYETGRHRDSTLLQADDQTLLTAHLRLPKESRLSYAGRLVRVHHTLIVTAVTKGGCATSSPESACQIRILPAVDHQHQGPDAGDATISASMPLAAHATSPLNPTAPTANLVYGSDNTTYDDILQAQVLPDDWKPSTADEIILPEASAVFVDDGVSPASIPLAAGTNRAPSTATPINDTSGSLHVNVAAATAPEQHLLDDPEDVFSNFTETARRPFPTNAAVAELRRVVTVCPQNLPAILEDPSWATAVQNLSPRDLCTVLQSAVDPVAPRVARSLGTCMGSSLTCRHLLACLWSLPEGQRMDVVRELAPLASDLPEHQRLVEQELDRTELLNFRAALKS
;
A
#
# COMPACT_ATOMS: atom_id res chain seq x y z
N MET A 1 31.58 -35.42 -24.35
CA MET A 1 30.20 -35.93 -24.47
C MET A 1 29.86 -36.64 -23.16
N GLY A 2 29.33 -35.89 -22.18
CA GLY A 2 28.84 -36.48 -20.93
C GLY A 2 27.38 -36.82 -21.12
N ASN A 3 27.03 -38.10 -21.05
CA ASN A 3 25.64 -38.54 -20.94
C ASN A 3 25.10 -38.04 -19.60
N ASN A 4 24.46 -36.86 -19.59
CA ASN A 4 23.51 -36.49 -18.56
C ASN A 4 22.33 -37.47 -18.67
N SER A 5 22.46 -38.63 -18.03
CA SER A 5 21.31 -39.44 -17.65
C SER A 5 20.51 -38.61 -16.65
N SER A 6 19.64 -37.76 -17.19
CA SER A 6 18.58 -37.09 -16.45
C SER A 6 17.79 -38.17 -15.74
N SER A 7 18.13 -38.42 -14.48
CA SER A 7 17.40 -39.35 -13.64
C SER A 7 15.96 -38.83 -13.59
N SER A 8 15.06 -39.50 -14.29
CA SER A 8 13.65 -39.13 -14.42
C SER A 8 12.99 -39.20 -13.05
N ARG A 9 12.96 -38.07 -12.35
CA ARG A 9 12.29 -37.87 -11.06
C ARG A 9 10.88 -37.36 -11.32
N THR A 10 9.97 -37.59 -10.37
CA THR A 10 8.68 -36.89 -10.36
C THR A 10 8.91 -35.38 -10.44
N GLY A 11 8.24 -34.71 -11.36
CA GLY A 11 8.45 -33.31 -11.67
C GLY A 11 7.13 -32.56 -11.75
N ILE A 12 7.12 -31.32 -11.27
CA ILE A 12 6.03 -30.37 -11.46
C ILE A 12 6.55 -29.18 -12.28
N GLY A 13 5.73 -28.68 -13.18
CA GLY A 13 5.99 -27.50 -13.99
C GLY A 13 4.80 -26.55 -13.93
N LEU A 14 5.05 -25.26 -14.17
CA LEU A 14 4.03 -24.23 -14.14
C LEU A 14 4.26 -23.28 -15.31
N LYS A 15 3.21 -23.02 -16.09
CA LYS A 15 3.26 -22.09 -17.23
C LYS A 15 2.03 -21.19 -17.21
N LEU A 16 2.26 -19.89 -17.40
CA LEU A 16 1.21 -18.90 -17.58
C LEU A 16 0.94 -18.68 -19.06
N ASP A 17 -0.30 -18.32 -19.38
CA ASP A 17 -0.70 -18.04 -20.78
C ASP A 17 -0.10 -16.72 -21.27
N GLN A 18 0.12 -15.76 -20.37
CA GLN A 18 0.79 -14.49 -20.63
C GLN A 18 1.76 -14.09 -19.52
N ALA A 19 2.72 -13.23 -19.85
CA ALA A 19 3.76 -12.78 -18.92
C ALA A 19 3.30 -11.66 -17.98
N GLY A 20 2.34 -10.84 -18.40
CA GLY A 20 1.89 -9.66 -17.66
C GLY A 20 0.37 -9.61 -17.52
N TYR A 21 -0.08 -9.17 -16.36
CA TYR A 21 -1.49 -9.04 -15.97
C TYR A 21 -1.72 -7.65 -15.38
N GLN A 22 -2.94 -7.17 -15.43
CA GLN A 22 -3.42 -6.03 -14.65
C GLN A 22 -4.13 -6.54 -13.40
N ALA A 23 -4.12 -5.76 -12.32
CA ALA A 23 -4.95 -6.05 -11.15
C ALA A 23 -6.43 -6.17 -11.59
N GLY A 24 -7.15 -7.19 -11.11
CA GLY A 24 -8.50 -7.51 -11.60
C GLY A 24 -8.57 -8.51 -12.77
N ASP A 25 -7.47 -8.74 -13.48
CA ASP A 25 -7.43 -9.69 -14.61
C ASP A 25 -7.62 -11.13 -14.15
N VAL A 26 -8.07 -11.98 -15.08
CA VAL A 26 -8.07 -13.43 -14.88
C VAL A 26 -6.67 -13.99 -15.22
N LEU A 27 -5.95 -14.40 -14.19
CA LEU A 27 -4.72 -15.18 -14.25
C LEU A 27 -5.02 -16.58 -14.81
N LYS A 28 -4.48 -16.91 -15.98
CA LYS A 28 -4.65 -18.21 -16.63
C LYS A 28 -3.32 -18.93 -16.78
N GLY A 29 -3.32 -20.23 -16.54
CA GLY A 29 -2.14 -21.05 -16.72
C GLY A 29 -2.43 -22.54 -16.59
N ARG A 30 -1.35 -23.32 -16.66
CA ARG A 30 -1.38 -24.78 -16.53
C ARG A 30 -0.28 -25.25 -15.60
N VAL A 31 -0.63 -26.23 -14.77
CA VAL A 31 0.34 -27.03 -14.01
C VAL A 31 0.58 -28.34 -14.75
N TYR A 32 1.84 -28.63 -15.03
CA TYR A 32 2.28 -29.89 -15.62
C TYR A 32 2.79 -30.81 -14.50
N LEU A 33 2.38 -32.06 -14.51
CA LEU A 33 2.81 -33.04 -13.52
C LEU A 33 3.28 -34.30 -14.23
N ALA A 34 4.53 -34.69 -14.00
CA ALA A 34 5.09 -35.95 -14.47
C ALA A 34 5.28 -36.87 -13.26
N LEU A 35 4.45 -37.91 -13.15
CA LEU A 35 4.51 -38.92 -12.10
C LEU A 35 5.24 -40.16 -12.61
N ARG A 36 6.29 -40.59 -11.92
CA ARG A 36 7.01 -41.82 -12.27
C ARG A 36 6.58 -42.99 -11.41
N GLN A 37 6.32 -44.13 -12.05
CA GLN A 37 6.00 -45.37 -11.36
C GLN A 37 7.11 -45.74 -10.36
N GLY A 38 6.72 -46.04 -9.13
CA GLY A 38 7.64 -46.45 -8.06
C GLY A 38 8.33 -45.31 -7.32
N ASP A 39 8.07 -44.04 -7.67
CA ASP A 39 8.56 -42.90 -6.89
C ASP A 39 7.91 -42.88 -5.50
N PRO A 40 8.69 -42.85 -4.40
CA PRO A 40 8.15 -42.83 -3.04
C PRO A 40 7.23 -41.65 -2.77
N VAL A 41 7.39 -40.52 -3.48
CA VAL A 41 6.53 -39.34 -3.34
C VAL A 41 5.06 -39.72 -3.59
N LEU A 42 4.78 -40.59 -4.57
CA LEU A 42 3.43 -41.03 -4.94
C LEU A 42 2.63 -41.63 -3.78
N ARG A 43 3.30 -42.22 -2.79
CA ARG A 43 2.62 -42.87 -1.65
C ARG A 43 1.97 -41.89 -0.70
N ASN A 44 2.45 -40.65 -0.69
CA ASN A 44 2.03 -39.61 0.24
C ASN A 44 1.39 -38.41 -0.46
N LEU A 45 1.27 -38.43 -1.79
CA LEU A 45 0.62 -37.36 -2.55
C LEU A 45 -0.88 -37.30 -2.24
N ARG A 46 -1.36 -36.09 -1.91
CA ARG A 46 -2.76 -35.83 -1.59
C ARG A 46 -3.42 -34.89 -2.58
N ALA A 47 -2.73 -33.81 -2.95
CA ALA A 47 -3.32 -32.76 -3.77
C ALA A 47 -2.29 -31.96 -4.54
N ILE A 48 -2.76 -31.27 -5.56
CA ILE A 48 -2.00 -30.26 -6.31
C ILE A 48 -2.57 -28.89 -5.94
N HIS A 49 -1.66 -27.98 -5.58
CA HIS A 49 -1.98 -26.62 -5.19
C HIS A 49 -1.20 -25.62 -6.04
N VAL A 50 -1.74 -24.41 -6.17
CA VAL A 50 -1.08 -23.25 -6.75
C VAL A 50 -1.17 -22.08 -5.77
N LEU A 51 -0.04 -21.68 -5.20
CA LEU A 51 0.07 -20.54 -4.30
C LEU A 51 0.44 -19.27 -5.08
N LEU A 52 -0.46 -18.29 -5.12
CA LEU A 52 -0.15 -16.92 -5.50
C LEU A 52 0.30 -16.15 -4.26
N GLN A 53 1.50 -15.57 -4.30
CA GLN A 53 2.03 -14.73 -3.23
C GLN A 53 2.53 -13.41 -3.79
N GLY A 54 2.05 -12.29 -3.24
CA GLY A 54 2.58 -10.95 -3.49
C GLY A 54 3.25 -10.41 -2.24
N ALA A 55 4.48 -9.94 -2.39
CA ALA A 55 5.30 -9.49 -1.27
C ALA A 55 6.14 -8.25 -1.61
N GLU A 56 6.38 -7.43 -0.59
CA GLU A 56 7.42 -6.43 -0.57
C GLU A 56 8.74 -7.10 -0.14
N ASN A 57 9.81 -6.95 -0.91
CA ASN A 57 11.15 -7.39 -0.54
C ASN A 57 12.06 -6.18 -0.44
N VAL A 58 12.77 -6.04 0.68
CA VAL A 58 13.71 -4.96 0.91
C VAL A 58 15.05 -5.52 1.37
N GLU A 59 16.12 -5.01 0.78
CA GLU A 59 17.49 -5.22 1.23
C GLU A 59 18.16 -3.88 1.47
N ILE A 60 18.77 -3.69 2.64
CA ILE A 60 19.51 -2.48 2.99
C ILE A 60 20.92 -2.83 3.45
N GLU A 61 21.89 -2.35 2.67
CA GLU A 61 23.30 -2.45 2.98
C GLU A 61 23.73 -1.28 3.88
N ARG A 62 24.28 -1.60 5.06
CA ARG A 62 24.85 -0.66 6.03
C ARG A 62 26.34 -0.91 6.19
N HIS A 63 27.10 0.17 6.19
CA HIS A 63 28.52 0.13 6.54
C HIS A 63 28.68 0.56 7.99
N ILE A 64 29.01 -0.39 8.86
CA ILE A 64 29.35 -0.12 10.26
C ILE A 64 30.85 0.15 10.33
N ARG A 65 31.20 1.29 10.95
CA ARG A 65 32.59 1.61 11.30
C ARG A 65 32.80 1.19 12.74
N ASP A 66 33.53 0.10 12.92
CA ASP A 66 33.94 -0.32 14.26
C ASP A 66 35.16 0.50 14.69
N GLY A 67 35.02 1.21 15.81
CA GLY A 67 36.10 1.93 16.49
C GLY A 67 36.02 3.47 16.42
N SER A 68 36.20 4.11 17.57
CA SER A 68 36.29 5.56 17.73
C SER A 68 37.71 6.12 17.53
N GLY A 69 38.60 5.39 16.84
CA GLY A 69 40.01 5.75 16.68
C GLY A 69 40.39 6.20 15.26
N SER A 70 41.43 7.04 15.14
CA SER A 70 41.96 7.53 13.85
C SER A 70 42.51 6.43 12.93
N SER A 71 42.65 5.19 13.44
CA SER A 71 43.04 3.99 12.72
C SER A 71 41.86 3.02 12.52
N SER A 72 40.67 3.53 12.19
CA SER A 72 39.52 2.68 11.85
C SER A 72 39.77 2.00 10.49
N LYS A 73 40.38 0.81 10.53
CA LYS A 73 40.39 -0.15 9.42
C LYS A 73 39.48 -1.31 9.81
N THR A 74 38.25 -1.27 9.30
CA THR A 74 37.52 -2.34 8.59
C THR A 74 36.05 -1.97 8.59
N LYS A 75 35.44 -2.01 7.40
CA LYS A 75 34.08 -1.60 7.09
C LYS A 75 33.22 -2.86 7.14
N ASN A 76 32.66 -3.20 8.30
CA ASN A 76 31.72 -4.32 8.36
C ASN A 76 30.47 -3.94 7.58
N VAL A 77 30.12 -4.78 6.60
CA VAL A 77 28.91 -4.61 5.78
C VAL A 77 27.82 -5.45 6.41
N VAL A 78 26.82 -4.80 6.98
CA VAL A 78 25.62 -5.46 7.49
C VAL A 78 24.51 -5.31 6.46
N VAL A 79 23.88 -6.41 6.09
CA VAL A 79 22.78 -6.43 5.12
C VAL A 79 21.51 -6.78 5.88
N ASP A 80 20.60 -5.82 6.00
CA ASP A 80 19.28 -6.06 6.58
C ASP A 80 18.32 -6.47 5.46
N ARG A 81 17.64 -7.60 5.63
CA ARG A 81 16.63 -8.09 4.70
C ARG A 81 15.26 -8.14 5.36
N SER A 82 14.23 -7.77 4.63
CA SER A 82 12.85 -7.87 5.10
C SER A 82 11.93 -8.21 3.95
N THR A 83 11.03 -9.16 4.21
CA THR A 83 9.99 -9.57 3.27
C THR A 83 8.66 -9.44 3.97
N ARG A 84 7.69 -8.78 3.34
CA ARG A 84 6.33 -8.67 3.84
C ARG A 84 5.36 -9.16 2.79
N VAL A 85 4.69 -10.28 3.08
CA VAL A 85 3.59 -10.78 2.26
C VAL A 85 2.35 -9.93 2.52
N PHE A 86 1.74 -9.42 1.45
CA PHE A 86 0.51 -8.62 1.53
C PHE A 86 -0.67 -9.27 0.79
N VAL A 87 -0.41 -10.26 -0.07
CA VAL A 87 -1.45 -11.13 -0.64
C VAL A 87 -0.94 -12.56 -0.69
N ARG A 88 -1.79 -13.49 -0.26
CA ARG A 88 -1.51 -14.93 -0.28
C ARG A 88 -2.80 -15.67 -0.60
N THR A 89 -2.83 -16.36 -1.74
CA THR A 89 -3.98 -17.18 -2.15
C THR A 89 -3.49 -18.58 -2.51
N ASP A 90 -4.01 -19.59 -1.83
CA ASP A 90 -3.74 -21.00 -2.12
C ASP A 90 -4.90 -21.60 -2.92
N LEU A 91 -4.62 -21.97 -4.16
CA LEU A 91 -5.58 -22.49 -5.13
C LEU A 91 -5.49 -24.01 -5.17
N PHE A 92 -6.51 -24.69 -4.67
CA PHE A 92 -6.64 -26.13 -4.80
C PHE A 92 -7.03 -26.51 -6.23
N LEU A 93 -6.22 -27.34 -6.90
CA LEU A 93 -6.52 -27.81 -8.25
C LEU A 93 -7.19 -29.19 -8.22
N ALA A 94 -6.51 -30.21 -7.71
CA ALA A 94 -7.02 -31.57 -7.80
C ALA A 94 -6.62 -32.41 -6.60
N HIS A 95 -7.51 -33.33 -6.22
CA HIS A 95 -7.17 -34.44 -5.35
C HIS A 95 -6.38 -35.46 -6.17
N LEU A 96 -5.24 -35.89 -5.64
CA LEU A 96 -4.51 -37.01 -6.18
C LEU A 96 -4.98 -38.29 -5.47
N PRO A 97 -5.23 -39.38 -6.22
CA PRO A 97 -5.68 -40.62 -5.62
C PRO A 97 -4.63 -41.14 -4.63
N SER A 98 -4.99 -41.17 -3.34
CA SER A 98 -4.13 -41.74 -2.31
C SER A 98 -4.14 -43.27 -2.39
N ALA A 99 -2.93 -43.85 -2.46
CA ALA A 99 -2.73 -45.30 -2.47
C ALA A 99 -3.30 -46.01 -1.24
N LYS A 100 -3.59 -45.29 -0.15
CA LYS A 100 -4.10 -45.85 1.11
C LYS A 100 -5.61 -46.05 1.15
N SER A 101 -6.38 -45.40 0.26
CA SER A 101 -7.84 -45.33 0.42
C SER A 101 -8.59 -46.65 0.15
N GLY A 102 -7.94 -47.69 -0.39
CA GLY A 102 -8.52 -49.04 -0.57
C GLY A 102 -9.70 -49.13 -1.55
N ALA A 103 -10.30 -47.99 -1.91
CA ALA A 103 -11.39 -47.84 -2.84
C ALA A 103 -10.83 -47.61 -4.25
N ALA A 104 -11.01 -48.62 -5.09
CA ALA A 104 -10.45 -48.77 -6.43
C ALA A 104 -8.91 -48.88 -6.45
N LYS A 105 -8.41 -50.00 -6.99
CA LYS A 105 -7.03 -50.07 -7.47
C LYS A 105 -6.86 -48.95 -8.49
N VAL A 106 -6.19 -47.87 -8.08
CA VAL A 106 -5.59 -46.85 -8.95
C VAL A 106 -4.44 -47.55 -9.69
N GLY A 107 -4.84 -48.47 -10.55
CA GLY A 107 -3.98 -49.38 -11.31
C GLY A 107 -3.73 -48.90 -12.73
N ASP A 108 -4.51 -47.94 -13.25
CA ASP A 108 -4.31 -47.41 -14.60
C ASP A 108 -3.97 -45.90 -14.65
N SER A 109 -4.06 -45.15 -13.55
CA SER A 109 -3.69 -43.72 -13.50
C SER A 109 -2.57 -43.42 -12.50
N GLY A 110 -1.66 -44.38 -12.26
CA GLY A 110 -0.64 -44.33 -11.18
C GLY A 110 0.76 -43.84 -11.58
N ALA A 111 0.99 -43.55 -12.85
CA ALA A 111 2.18 -42.91 -13.38
C ALA A 111 1.82 -42.33 -14.75
N GLY A 112 2.41 -41.21 -15.14
CA GLY A 112 2.05 -40.55 -16.39
C GLY A 112 2.33 -39.06 -16.37
N GLN A 113 1.89 -38.41 -17.44
CA GLN A 113 1.97 -36.97 -17.63
C GLN A 113 0.56 -36.39 -17.55
N TYR A 114 0.40 -35.34 -16.77
CA TYR A 114 -0.88 -34.71 -16.49
C TYR A 114 -0.77 -33.20 -16.68
N GLU A 115 -1.87 -32.59 -17.09
CA GLU A 115 -2.02 -31.14 -17.23
C GLU A 115 -3.26 -30.67 -16.48
N TYR A 116 -3.09 -29.67 -15.63
CA TYR A 116 -4.15 -29.08 -14.81
C TYR A 116 -4.28 -27.59 -15.15
N PRO A 117 -5.19 -27.24 -16.07
CA PRO A 117 -5.49 -25.84 -16.37
C PRO A 117 -6.21 -25.17 -15.20
N PHE A 118 -5.87 -23.91 -14.92
CA PHE A 118 -6.49 -23.11 -13.88
C PHE A 118 -6.78 -21.69 -14.35
N GLN A 119 -7.85 -21.11 -13.79
CA GLN A 119 -8.17 -19.70 -13.92
C GLN A 119 -8.44 -19.10 -12.54
N TYR A 120 -7.84 -17.94 -12.27
CA TYR A 120 -8.02 -17.21 -11.01
C TYR A 120 -8.10 -15.70 -11.25
N ARG A 121 -9.08 -15.01 -10.67
CA ARG A 121 -9.19 -13.55 -10.81
C ARG A 121 -8.29 -12.85 -9.78
N LEU A 122 -7.36 -12.02 -10.25
CA LEU A 122 -6.53 -11.19 -9.39
C LEU A 122 -7.39 -10.14 -8.68
N PRO A 123 -7.11 -9.80 -7.42
CA PRO A 123 -7.77 -8.68 -6.76
C PRO A 123 -7.56 -7.36 -7.52
N ASP A 124 -8.58 -6.48 -7.53
CA ASP A 124 -8.56 -5.21 -8.26
C ASP A 124 -7.56 -4.18 -7.66
N ASN A 125 -7.21 -4.32 -6.38
CA ASN A 125 -6.40 -3.39 -5.59
C ASN A 125 -4.94 -3.84 -5.41
N LEU A 126 -4.45 -4.75 -6.25
CA LEU A 126 -3.05 -5.17 -6.21
C LEU A 126 -2.10 -4.03 -6.63
N PRO A 127 -1.01 -3.77 -5.89
CA PRO A 127 0.03 -2.85 -6.36
C PRO A 127 0.76 -3.38 -7.59
N GLY A 128 1.26 -2.49 -8.43
CA GLY A 128 2.07 -2.89 -9.57
C GLY A 128 3.42 -3.48 -9.14
N THR A 129 3.90 -4.47 -9.89
CA THR A 129 5.27 -4.99 -9.78
C THR A 129 6.26 -3.85 -9.97
N MET A 130 7.23 -3.72 -9.07
CA MET A 130 8.26 -2.70 -9.17
C MET A 130 9.59 -3.15 -8.58
N HIS A 131 10.67 -2.58 -9.07
CA HIS A 131 12.01 -2.70 -8.51
C HIS A 131 12.68 -1.32 -8.46
N CYS A 132 13.37 -1.03 -7.35
CA CYS A 132 14.15 0.18 -7.16
C CYS A 132 15.43 -0.17 -6.40
N SER A 133 16.58 0.17 -6.97
CA SER A 133 17.89 -0.02 -6.35
C SER A 133 18.60 1.31 -6.16
N HIS A 134 19.45 1.38 -5.13
CA HIS A 134 20.35 2.51 -4.91
C HIS A 134 21.58 2.34 -5.81
N LYS A 135 22.07 3.42 -6.45
CA LYS A 135 23.21 3.33 -7.38
C LYS A 135 24.52 2.96 -6.68
N ASP A 136 24.71 3.44 -5.45
CA ASP A 136 26.01 3.36 -4.76
C ASP A 136 26.13 2.19 -3.76
N CYS A 137 25.08 1.35 -3.61
CA CYS A 137 25.11 0.20 -2.71
C CYS A 137 24.11 -0.88 -3.12
N ARG A 138 24.24 -2.10 -2.61
CA ARG A 138 23.35 -3.24 -2.92
C ARG A 138 21.97 -3.15 -2.26
N SER A 139 21.52 -1.94 -1.91
CA SER A 139 20.22 -1.73 -1.30
C SER A 139 19.13 -1.65 -2.36
N PHE A 140 18.06 -2.42 -2.20
CA PHE A 140 16.93 -2.39 -3.10
C PHE A 140 15.60 -2.57 -2.38
N ALA A 141 14.54 -2.19 -3.08
CA ALA A 141 13.15 -2.42 -2.73
C ALA A 141 12.42 -2.99 -3.96
N GLU A 142 11.57 -3.98 -3.72
CA GLU A 142 10.85 -4.70 -4.76
C GLU A 142 9.43 -5.01 -4.29
N VAL A 143 8.45 -4.87 -5.19
CA VAL A 143 7.12 -5.47 -5.05
C VAL A 143 7.04 -6.57 -6.10
N ARG A 144 6.93 -7.82 -5.65
CA ARG A 144 6.99 -9.00 -6.51
C ARG A 144 5.82 -9.94 -6.25
N TYR A 145 5.35 -10.55 -7.33
CA TYR A 145 4.38 -11.64 -7.28
C TYR A 145 5.02 -12.93 -7.75
N THR A 146 4.76 -14.00 -7.04
CA THR A 146 5.25 -15.35 -7.35
C THR A 146 4.08 -16.30 -7.33
N LEU A 147 3.99 -17.12 -8.37
CA LEU A 147 3.05 -18.21 -8.46
C LEU A 147 3.83 -19.50 -8.28
N THR A 148 3.47 -20.32 -7.29
CA THR A 148 4.16 -21.56 -6.96
C THR A 148 3.18 -22.72 -7.03
N ALA A 149 3.38 -23.63 -7.99
CA ALA A 149 2.69 -24.91 -8.01
C ALA A 149 3.43 -25.89 -7.10
N TYR A 150 2.71 -26.59 -6.22
CA TYR A 150 3.31 -27.57 -5.32
C TYR A 150 2.41 -28.77 -5.07
N LEU A 151 3.04 -29.87 -4.67
CA LEU A 151 2.37 -31.12 -4.30
C LEU A 151 2.19 -31.18 -2.78
N ALA A 152 0.94 -31.23 -2.32
CA ALA A 152 0.62 -31.39 -0.91
C ALA A 152 0.75 -32.86 -0.50
N MET A 153 1.50 -33.11 0.59
CA MET A 153 1.76 -34.45 1.13
C MET A 153 1.06 -34.69 2.46
N GLU A 154 0.69 -35.94 2.74
CA GLU A 154 -0.11 -36.32 3.92
C GLU A 154 0.61 -36.17 5.28
N MET A 155 1.95 -36.22 5.31
CA MET A 155 2.76 -36.32 6.55
C MET A 155 3.78 -35.19 6.68
N ALA A 156 3.53 -34.02 6.07
CA ALA A 156 4.37 -32.85 6.29
C ALA A 156 4.04 -32.24 7.66
N ASP A 157 4.47 -32.90 8.74
CA ASP A 157 4.43 -32.35 10.09
C ASP A 157 5.48 -31.23 10.20
N GLN A 158 4.98 -30.00 10.41
CA GLN A 158 5.62 -28.80 10.98
C GLN A 158 6.88 -28.17 10.35
N ASP A 159 7.63 -28.85 9.47
CA ASP A 159 8.68 -28.23 8.63
C ASP A 159 8.20 -28.13 7.17
N ASP A 160 7.35 -27.12 6.94
CA ASP A 160 6.52 -26.79 5.77
C ASP A 160 7.28 -26.51 4.44
N GLN A 161 8.23 -27.36 4.03
CA GLN A 161 8.74 -27.30 2.66
C GLN A 161 8.08 -28.37 1.76
N PRO A 162 7.36 -27.97 0.70
CA PRO A 162 6.81 -28.94 -0.25
C PRO A 162 7.96 -29.68 -0.94
N ALA A 163 7.86 -31.02 -1.01
CA ALA A 163 8.92 -31.86 -1.58
C ALA A 163 9.18 -31.59 -3.06
N VAL A 164 8.17 -31.14 -3.81
CA VAL A 164 8.27 -30.82 -5.23
C VAL A 164 7.44 -29.57 -5.49
N GLN A 165 8.09 -28.52 -5.98
CA GLN A 165 7.46 -27.27 -6.34
C GLN A 165 8.08 -26.67 -7.61
N ALA A 166 7.29 -25.87 -8.32
CA ALA A 166 7.74 -25.05 -9.44
C ALA A 166 7.17 -23.64 -9.27
N SER A 167 8.02 -22.63 -9.44
CA SER A 167 7.61 -21.22 -9.26
C SER A 167 7.86 -20.43 -10.53
N THR A 168 6.99 -19.45 -10.79
CA THR A 168 7.18 -18.45 -11.84
C THR A 168 6.84 -17.06 -11.32
N ALA A 169 7.48 -16.04 -11.86
CA ALA A 169 7.18 -14.65 -11.53
C ALA A 169 5.91 -14.19 -12.28
N VAL A 170 5.09 -13.39 -11.60
CA VAL A 170 3.91 -12.75 -12.22
C VAL A 170 4.17 -11.24 -12.27
N TYR A 171 4.06 -10.65 -13.45
CA TYR A 171 4.14 -9.20 -13.60
C TYR A 171 2.74 -8.62 -13.52
N VAL A 172 2.46 -7.86 -12.46
CA VAL A 172 1.16 -7.21 -12.24
C VAL A 172 1.29 -5.72 -12.51
N LYS A 173 0.39 -5.15 -13.31
CA LYS A 173 0.20 -3.70 -13.43
C LYS A 173 -0.92 -3.30 -12.48
N GLY A 174 -0.70 -2.27 -11.67
CA GLY A 174 -1.76 -1.75 -10.81
C GLY A 174 -2.94 -1.27 -11.65
N ARG A 175 -4.16 -1.52 -11.17
CA ARG A 175 -5.39 -0.99 -11.78
C ARG A 175 -5.88 0.21 -10.98
N ARG A 176 -6.54 1.14 -11.67
CA ARG A 176 -7.27 2.19 -10.97
C ARG A 176 -8.40 1.50 -10.20
N PRO A 177 -8.54 1.70 -8.87
CA PRO A 177 -9.67 1.16 -8.14
C PRO A 177 -10.94 1.51 -8.91
N ASN A 178 -11.78 0.51 -9.23
CA ASN A 178 -13.01 0.75 -9.99
C ASN A 178 -13.77 1.90 -9.34
N GLU A 179 -14.29 2.80 -10.17
CA GLU A 179 -14.78 4.15 -9.84
C GLU A 179 -15.83 4.24 -8.72
N VAL A 180 -16.31 3.11 -8.22
CA VAL A 180 -17.39 2.98 -7.23
C VAL A 180 -17.08 3.66 -5.89
N PHE A 181 -15.81 3.88 -5.52
CA PHE A 181 -15.48 4.32 -4.15
C PHE A 181 -14.70 5.61 -3.99
N VAL A 182 -14.32 6.28 -5.07
CA VAL A 182 -13.48 7.47 -4.95
C VAL A 182 -13.93 8.57 -5.93
N ASP A 183 -15.09 9.16 -5.61
CA ASP A 183 -15.36 10.57 -5.89
C ASP A 183 -14.36 11.41 -5.07
N ILE A 184 -13.04 11.30 -5.35
CA ILE A 184 -12.15 12.41 -5.05
C ILE A 184 -12.65 13.48 -6.00
N PRO A 185 -13.30 14.54 -5.48
CA PRO A 185 -13.73 15.61 -6.36
C PRO A 185 -12.47 16.05 -7.10
N ILE A 186 -12.55 16.09 -8.44
CA ILE A 186 -11.47 16.58 -9.32
C ILE A 186 -11.40 18.09 -9.12
N GLN A 187 -11.12 18.49 -7.89
CA GLN A 187 -10.86 19.86 -7.52
C GLN A 187 -9.42 20.12 -7.92
N PRO A 188 -9.17 21.24 -8.61
CA PRO A 188 -7.81 21.66 -8.88
C PRO A 188 -7.01 21.71 -7.58
N LEU A 189 -5.84 21.09 -7.58
CA LEU A 189 -4.92 21.21 -6.47
C LEU A 189 -4.26 22.58 -6.58
N ARG A 190 -4.56 23.43 -5.60
CA ARG A 190 -4.10 24.82 -5.53
C ARG A 190 -3.25 25.02 -4.28
N ALA A 191 -2.03 25.50 -4.47
CA ALA A 191 -1.23 26.09 -3.42
C ALA A 191 -1.49 27.60 -3.45
N GLU A 192 -2.06 28.11 -2.35
CA GLU A 192 -2.27 29.55 -2.22
C GLU A 192 -0.96 30.32 -2.25
N THR A 193 -1.06 31.62 -2.56
CA THR A 193 0.11 32.48 -2.58
C THR A 193 0.71 32.60 -1.19
N GLU A 194 1.93 32.06 -1.03
CA GLU A 194 2.68 32.13 0.21
C GLU A 194 3.88 33.08 0.06
N ALA A 195 4.23 33.74 1.17
CA ALA A 195 5.32 34.70 1.26
C ALA A 195 6.62 34.00 1.70
N PHE A 196 7.61 33.95 0.82
CA PHE A 196 8.90 33.31 1.07
C PHE A 196 10.03 34.34 1.23
N PRO A 197 10.74 34.37 2.37
CA PRO A 197 11.84 35.30 2.56
C PRO A 197 13.04 34.93 1.67
N VAL A 198 13.57 35.91 0.94
CA VAL A 198 14.80 35.78 0.15
C VAL A 198 15.97 36.26 1.00
N LYS A 199 16.96 35.40 1.25
CA LYS A 199 18.15 35.71 2.04
C LYS A 199 19.41 35.59 1.20
N THR A 200 20.35 36.51 1.38
CA THR A 200 21.71 36.41 0.86
C THR A 200 22.70 36.16 2.01
N CYS A 201 23.69 35.28 1.80
CA CYS A 201 24.72 34.87 2.76
C CYS A 201 24.15 34.58 4.16
N CYS A 202 23.37 33.49 4.27
CA CYS A 202 22.75 32.93 5.48
C CYS A 202 21.86 33.85 6.35
N PHE A 203 22.00 35.19 6.29
CA PHE A 203 21.47 36.10 7.31
C PHE A 203 20.87 37.40 6.75
N TRP A 204 21.29 37.91 5.59
CA TRP A 204 20.78 39.19 5.08
C TRP A 204 19.48 39.00 4.32
N ASN A 205 18.37 39.44 4.92
CA ASN A 205 17.08 39.49 4.25
C ASN A 205 17.14 40.48 3.08
N LYS A 206 16.73 40.02 1.90
CA LYS A 206 16.62 40.79 0.66
C LYS A 206 15.18 41.09 0.29
N GLY A 207 14.21 40.76 1.14
CA GLY A 207 12.78 40.92 0.90
C GLY A 207 12.09 39.57 0.72
N VAL A 208 10.96 39.58 0.02
CA VAL A 208 10.05 38.43 -0.03
C VAL A 208 9.64 38.15 -1.48
N VAL A 209 9.48 36.88 -1.82
CA VAL A 209 8.79 36.46 -3.05
C VAL A 209 7.47 35.82 -2.65
N HIS A 210 6.39 36.28 -3.25
CA HIS A 210 5.08 35.65 -3.12
C HIS A 210 4.91 34.65 -4.26
N LEU A 211 4.61 33.39 -3.95
CA LEU A 211 4.52 32.31 -4.93
C LEU A 211 3.28 31.46 -4.67
N GLY A 212 2.45 31.28 -5.70
CA GLY A 212 1.30 30.38 -5.70
C GLY A 212 1.23 29.59 -7.01
N TRP A 213 0.55 28.46 -7.00
CA TRP A 213 0.40 27.63 -8.19
C TRP A 213 -0.83 26.71 -8.13
N GLN A 214 -1.25 26.21 -9.29
CA GLN A 214 -2.41 25.33 -9.44
C GLN A 214 -2.17 24.30 -10.53
N ILE A 215 -2.67 23.08 -10.31
CA ILE A 215 -2.82 22.04 -11.33
C ILE A 215 -4.29 21.63 -11.45
N PRO A 216 -4.75 21.18 -12.63
CA PRO A 216 -6.16 20.83 -12.83
C PRO A 216 -6.59 19.59 -12.02
N SER A 217 -5.66 18.67 -11.73
CA SER A 217 -5.94 17.42 -11.01
C SER A 217 -4.74 17.02 -10.12
N PRO A 218 -4.98 16.57 -8.88
CA PRO A 218 -3.94 16.02 -8.01
C PRO A 218 -3.50 14.60 -8.39
N THR A 219 -4.19 13.95 -9.33
CA THR A 219 -4.00 12.54 -9.67
C THR A 219 -3.63 12.33 -11.14
N PRO A 220 -2.42 12.74 -11.58
CA PRO A 220 -2.02 12.53 -12.96
C PRO A 220 -1.66 11.07 -13.24
N TYR A 221 -1.50 10.72 -14.52
CA TYR A 221 -1.17 9.38 -14.99
C TYR A 221 0.20 9.33 -15.70
N PRO A 222 0.90 8.18 -15.73
CA PRO A 222 2.12 8.03 -16.52
C PRO A 222 1.88 8.37 -18.00
N GLY A 223 2.76 9.20 -18.59
CA GLY A 223 2.62 9.69 -19.96
C GLY A 223 1.80 10.99 -20.13
N GLU A 224 1.04 11.40 -19.12
CA GLU A 224 0.22 12.62 -19.14
C GLU A 224 1.08 13.90 -19.13
N THR A 225 0.56 14.98 -19.71
CA THR A 225 1.14 16.32 -19.58
C THR A 225 0.36 17.16 -18.58
N ILE A 226 0.98 17.51 -17.46
CA ILE A 226 0.37 18.28 -16.37
C ILE A 226 0.59 19.78 -16.64
N PRO A 227 -0.47 20.57 -16.90
CA PRO A 227 -0.35 22.02 -16.95
C PRO A 227 -0.30 22.59 -15.52
N VAL A 228 0.83 23.18 -15.15
CA VAL A 228 1.06 23.85 -13.88
C VAL A 228 1.00 25.35 -14.09
N ARG A 229 -0.07 25.96 -13.60
CA ARG A 229 -0.28 27.41 -13.61
C ARG A 229 0.42 28.00 -12.39
N VAL A 230 1.30 28.97 -12.58
CA VAL A 230 2.11 29.60 -11.54
C VAL A 230 1.87 31.11 -11.57
N TRP A 231 1.68 31.70 -10.40
CA TRP A 231 1.52 33.13 -10.22
C TRP A 231 2.29 33.60 -8.99
N GLY A 232 2.52 34.90 -8.90
CA GLY A 232 3.28 35.47 -7.80
C GLY A 232 3.85 36.84 -8.12
N ASN A 233 4.59 37.37 -7.16
CA ASN A 233 5.32 38.61 -7.33
C ASN A 233 6.65 38.57 -6.55
N ASN A 234 7.62 39.35 -7.01
CA ASN A 234 8.92 39.49 -6.39
C ASN A 234 8.97 40.84 -5.67
N GLN A 235 8.87 40.81 -4.34
CA GLN A 235 9.09 41.97 -3.46
C GLN A 235 10.50 41.93 -2.83
N SER A 236 11.42 41.17 -3.43
CA SER A 236 12.82 41.15 -3.04
C SER A 236 13.66 42.08 -3.90
N SER A 237 14.85 42.43 -3.41
CA SER A 237 15.86 43.18 -4.16
C SER A 237 16.69 42.30 -5.10
N VAL A 238 16.33 41.02 -5.24
CA VAL A 238 17.07 40.03 -6.03
C VAL A 238 16.23 39.61 -7.23
N ASP A 239 16.83 39.61 -8.42
CA ASP A 239 16.18 39.11 -9.64
C ASP A 239 15.77 37.64 -9.51
N VAL A 240 14.52 37.31 -9.82
CA VAL A 240 14.11 35.93 -10.14
C VAL A 240 14.48 35.67 -11.61
N GLN A 241 15.41 34.74 -11.85
CA GLN A 241 15.91 34.43 -13.19
C GLN A 241 14.89 33.63 -14.01
N TYR A 242 14.27 32.63 -13.38
CA TYR A 242 13.27 31.75 -13.98
C TYR A 242 12.47 31.05 -12.89
N LEU A 243 11.29 30.54 -13.26
CA LEU A 243 10.56 29.60 -12.43
C LEU A 243 10.94 28.18 -12.86
N TRP A 244 11.20 27.31 -11.90
CA TRP A 244 11.55 25.91 -12.17
C TRP A 244 10.48 25.00 -11.59
N VAL A 245 9.74 24.35 -12.48
CA VAL A 245 8.67 23.42 -12.11
C VAL A 245 9.17 22.00 -12.32
N ARG A 246 9.05 21.14 -11.30
CA ARG A 246 9.56 19.77 -11.32
C ARG A 246 8.59 18.81 -10.66
N CYS A 247 8.43 17.63 -11.24
CA CYS A 247 7.81 16.48 -10.57
C CYS A 247 8.90 15.50 -10.14
N VAL A 248 8.97 15.20 -8.85
CA VAL A 248 9.99 14.31 -8.27
C VAL A 248 9.33 13.07 -7.69
N GLU A 249 9.73 11.90 -8.17
CA GLU A 249 9.43 10.61 -7.58
C GLU A 249 10.42 10.33 -6.45
N THR A 250 9.93 9.89 -5.30
CA THR A 250 10.78 9.43 -4.22
C THR A 250 10.26 8.09 -3.71
N VAL A 251 11.12 7.08 -3.81
CA VAL A 251 10.88 5.73 -3.27
C VAL A 251 11.60 5.64 -1.94
N HIS A 252 10.84 5.45 -0.86
CA HIS A 252 11.35 5.17 0.49
C HIS A 252 11.19 3.69 0.78
N TRP A 253 12.17 3.11 1.45
CA TRP A 253 12.04 1.77 1.98
C TRP A 253 12.80 1.58 3.29
N LYS A 254 12.34 0.64 4.09
CA LYS A 254 12.95 0.29 5.39
C LYS A 254 13.07 -1.21 5.55
N ALA A 255 14.14 -1.64 6.21
CA ALA A 255 14.32 -3.02 6.64
C ALA A 255 13.96 -3.11 8.14
N ALA A 256 13.21 -4.14 8.49
CA ALA A 256 12.45 -4.35 9.70
C ALA A 256 11.25 -3.41 9.87
N ASP A 257 10.13 -3.98 10.29
CA ASP A 257 9.10 -3.19 10.96
C ASP A 257 9.73 -2.63 12.25
N GLU A 258 9.53 -1.34 12.51
CA GLU A 258 10.19 -0.58 13.59
C GLU A 258 9.95 -1.16 14.99
N THR A 259 9.10 -2.17 15.10
CA THR A 259 8.56 -2.73 16.32
C THR A 259 9.41 -3.84 16.92
N VAL A 260 10.26 -4.54 16.16
CA VAL A 260 11.00 -5.72 16.67
C VAL A 260 12.29 -5.38 17.44
N VAL A 261 12.86 -4.18 17.33
CA VAL A 261 14.20 -3.87 17.89
C VAL A 261 14.14 -3.04 19.19
N ALA A 262 12.97 -2.82 19.78
CA ALA A 262 12.85 -2.12 21.06
C ALA A 262 13.14 -3.01 22.29
N HIS A 263 13.57 -4.27 22.12
CA HIS A 263 14.17 -5.01 23.22
C HIS A 263 15.51 -4.37 23.59
N ARG A 264 15.46 -3.50 24.61
CA ARG A 264 16.61 -2.97 25.35
C ARG A 264 17.55 -4.13 25.65
N ASN A 265 18.65 -4.22 24.91
CA ASN A 265 19.82 -4.89 25.41
C ASN A 265 20.21 -4.17 26.71
N THR A 266 20.32 -4.94 27.80
CA THR A 266 20.65 -4.47 29.15
C THR A 266 21.98 -3.71 29.24
N ASN A 267 22.77 -3.72 28.17
CA ASN A 267 24.07 -3.05 28.07
C ASN A 267 24.00 -1.60 27.56
N GLY A 268 22.82 -0.99 27.42
CA GLY A 268 22.69 0.45 27.13
C GLY A 268 23.21 0.90 25.75
N HIS A 269 23.59 -0.03 24.87
CA HIS A 269 23.86 0.30 23.47
C HIS A 269 22.55 0.58 22.76
N ILE A 270 22.35 1.85 22.41
CA ILE A 270 21.22 2.36 21.64
C ILE A 270 21.04 1.47 20.41
N ALA A 271 19.91 0.75 20.34
CA ALA A 271 19.50 0.02 19.15
C ALA A 271 19.60 0.97 17.96
N GLY A 272 20.39 0.58 16.95
CA GLY A 272 20.62 1.43 15.78
C GLY A 272 19.29 1.86 15.17
N ARG A 273 19.19 3.13 14.75
CA ARG A 273 17.99 3.64 14.07
C ARG A 273 17.56 2.66 12.97
N PRO A 274 16.24 2.42 12.79
CA PRO A 274 15.73 1.57 11.72
C PRO A 274 16.39 1.98 10.41
N SER A 275 16.90 0.98 9.69
CA SER A 275 17.60 1.27 8.45
C SER A 275 16.57 1.68 7.41
N GLN A 276 16.61 2.95 7.03
CA GLN A 276 15.76 3.52 5.99
C GLN A 276 16.63 4.04 4.85
N LYS A 277 16.19 3.80 3.63
CA LYS A 277 16.79 4.33 2.41
C LYS A 277 15.73 5.04 1.59
N SER A 278 16.20 5.95 0.76
CA SER A 278 15.35 6.63 -0.20
C SER A 278 16.11 6.89 -1.49
N VAL A 279 15.44 6.73 -2.63
CA VAL A 279 15.95 7.14 -3.93
C VAL A 279 15.00 8.18 -4.50
N ARG A 280 15.58 9.27 -5.01
CA ARG A 280 14.86 10.37 -5.63
C ARG A 280 15.18 10.40 -7.12
N ARG A 281 14.15 10.57 -7.94
CA ARG A 281 14.25 10.68 -9.41
C ARG A 281 13.40 11.87 -9.86
N VAL A 282 13.97 12.76 -10.67
CA VAL A 282 13.18 13.78 -11.37
C VAL A 282 12.45 13.08 -12.52
N LEU A 283 11.12 13.13 -12.51
CA LEU A 283 10.29 12.54 -13.56
C LEU A 283 10.14 13.50 -14.74
N ALA A 284 9.85 14.76 -14.45
CA ALA A 284 9.65 15.81 -15.44
C ALA A 284 10.08 17.14 -14.87
N GLU A 285 10.64 18.00 -15.70
CA GLU A 285 10.98 19.37 -15.32
C GLU A 285 10.83 20.36 -16.47
N GLN A 286 10.49 21.59 -16.14
CA GLN A 286 10.48 22.70 -17.08
C GLN A 286 10.92 23.99 -16.40
N LYS A 287 11.74 24.76 -17.11
CA LYS A 287 12.10 26.12 -16.73
C LYS A 287 11.23 27.10 -17.51
N ILE A 288 10.53 27.97 -16.81
CA ILE A 288 9.76 29.06 -17.41
C ILE A 288 10.60 30.33 -17.30
N GLY A 289 11.01 30.87 -18.44
CA GLY A 289 11.72 32.14 -18.49
C GLY A 289 10.82 33.27 -17.99
N VAL A 290 11.32 34.04 -17.03
CA VAL A 290 10.65 35.25 -16.54
C VAL A 290 11.20 36.41 -17.36
N THR A 291 10.42 36.90 -18.33
CA THR A 291 10.89 38.01 -19.17
C THR A 291 10.72 39.34 -18.45
N ARG A 292 11.56 40.34 -18.76
CA ARG A 292 11.44 41.68 -18.17
C ARG A 292 10.06 42.32 -18.41
N ALA A 293 9.33 41.94 -19.46
CA ALA A 293 7.99 42.43 -19.72
C ALA A 293 6.96 41.94 -18.67
N GLN A 294 7.21 40.82 -17.99
CA GLN A 294 6.32 40.23 -16.97
C GLN A 294 6.59 40.84 -15.58
N GLY A 295 6.47 42.18 -15.49
CA GLY A 295 7.00 43.06 -14.44
C GLY A 295 6.65 42.78 -12.96
N LEU A 296 5.91 41.72 -12.65
CA LEU A 296 5.68 41.26 -11.27
C LEU A 296 6.86 40.48 -10.68
N TRP A 297 7.68 39.84 -11.50
CA TRP A 297 8.83 39.06 -11.03
C TRP A 297 10.15 39.85 -11.02
N GLN A 298 10.09 41.10 -11.45
CA GLN A 298 11.22 42.03 -11.32
C GLN A 298 11.39 42.45 -9.86
N PRO A 299 12.64 42.63 -9.41
CA PRO A 299 12.92 43.14 -8.08
C PRO A 299 12.41 44.57 -7.91
N VAL A 300 11.98 44.90 -6.69
CA VAL A 300 11.56 46.25 -6.34
C VAL A 300 12.81 47.05 -5.96
N TYR A 301 13.43 47.72 -6.93
CA TYR A 301 14.59 48.59 -6.70
C TYR A 301 14.20 50.04 -6.30
N GLU A 302 12.93 50.42 -6.42
CA GLU A 302 12.49 51.79 -6.16
C GLU A 302 12.02 51.98 -4.71
N THR A 303 12.87 52.61 -3.90
CA THR A 303 12.66 52.96 -2.49
C THR A 303 11.59 54.04 -2.23
N GLY A 304 10.70 54.34 -3.18
CA GLY A 304 9.78 55.48 -3.07
C GLY A 304 8.34 55.26 -3.52
N ARG A 305 7.99 54.09 -4.07
CA ARG A 305 6.61 53.80 -4.47
C ARG A 305 6.09 52.64 -3.64
N HIS A 306 5.27 52.96 -2.64
CA HIS A 306 4.33 52.00 -2.07
C HIS A 306 3.48 51.48 -3.24
N ARG A 307 3.82 50.31 -3.79
CA ARG A 307 2.90 49.56 -4.62
C ARG A 307 1.80 49.12 -3.67
N ASP A 308 0.63 49.73 -3.80
CA ASP A 308 -0.55 49.34 -3.04
C ASP A 308 -0.77 47.83 -3.19
N SER A 309 -0.91 47.16 -2.05
CA SER A 309 -1.10 45.71 -1.92
C SER A 309 -2.42 45.20 -2.50
N THR A 310 -3.25 46.10 -3.07
CA THR A 310 -4.54 45.80 -3.70
C THR A 310 -4.43 45.14 -5.08
N LEU A 311 -3.23 45.08 -5.68
CA LEU A 311 -2.97 44.39 -6.96
C LEU A 311 -2.86 42.85 -6.87
N LEU A 312 -3.28 42.23 -5.76
CA LEU A 312 -3.29 40.77 -5.60
C LEU A 312 -4.51 40.07 -6.20
N GLN A 313 -5.46 40.80 -6.80
CA GLN A 313 -6.40 40.19 -7.74
C GLN A 313 -5.64 39.89 -9.03
N ALA A 314 -5.14 38.66 -9.13
CA ALA A 314 -4.36 38.16 -10.25
C ALA A 314 -5.16 38.32 -11.55
N ASP A 315 -4.89 39.38 -12.30
CA ASP A 315 -5.26 39.44 -13.70
C ASP A 315 -4.58 38.27 -14.44
N ASP A 316 -5.33 37.60 -15.32
CA ASP A 316 -4.91 36.45 -16.14
C ASP A 316 -3.57 36.68 -16.87
N GLN A 317 -3.17 37.94 -17.07
CA GLN A 317 -1.92 38.34 -17.73
C GLN A 317 -0.64 37.97 -16.96
N THR A 318 -0.75 37.58 -15.68
CA THR A 318 0.40 37.26 -14.82
C THR A 318 0.64 35.76 -14.66
N LEU A 319 -0.23 34.96 -15.29
CA LEU A 319 -0.23 33.52 -15.20
C LEU A 319 0.83 32.90 -16.12
N LEU A 320 1.81 32.23 -15.54
CA LEU A 320 2.80 31.45 -16.25
C LEU A 320 2.42 29.97 -16.23
N THR A 321 2.51 29.26 -17.35
CA THR A 321 2.16 27.83 -17.41
C THR A 321 3.37 26.97 -17.79
N ALA A 322 3.68 25.98 -16.96
CA ALA A 322 4.55 24.86 -17.31
C ALA A 322 3.71 23.66 -17.75
N HIS A 323 4.20 22.88 -18.71
CA HIS A 323 3.64 21.63 -19.19
C HIS A 323 4.61 20.49 -18.86
N LEU A 324 4.39 19.83 -17.72
CA LEU A 324 5.23 18.71 -17.29
C LEU A 324 4.74 17.41 -17.90
N ARG A 325 5.48 16.84 -18.85
CA ARG A 325 5.17 15.51 -19.41
C ARG A 325 5.77 14.41 -18.55
N LEU A 326 4.93 13.65 -17.86
CA LEU A 326 5.36 12.49 -17.07
C LEU A 326 5.85 11.37 -18.01
N PRO A 327 6.96 10.68 -17.67
CA PRO A 327 7.38 9.49 -18.39
C PRO A 327 6.34 8.36 -18.33
N LYS A 328 6.28 7.52 -19.36
CA LYS A 328 5.34 6.37 -19.40
C LYS A 328 5.70 5.30 -18.36
N GLU A 329 6.97 5.24 -17.98
CA GLU A 329 7.55 4.34 -16.98
C GLU A 329 7.60 4.96 -15.57
N SER A 330 6.86 6.05 -15.34
CA SER A 330 6.66 6.60 -13.99
C SER A 330 6.02 5.54 -13.10
N ARG A 331 6.53 5.37 -11.87
CA ARG A 331 5.92 4.43 -10.94
C ARG A 331 4.58 4.99 -10.45
N LEU A 332 3.70 4.08 -10.08
CA LEU A 332 2.45 4.45 -9.43
C LEU A 332 2.74 4.86 -7.98
N SER A 333 1.97 5.82 -7.47
CA SER A 333 2.00 6.11 -6.04
C SER A 333 1.58 4.86 -5.26
N TYR A 334 2.40 4.48 -4.28
CA TYR A 334 2.22 3.25 -3.51
C TYR A 334 2.57 3.50 -2.05
N ALA A 335 1.79 2.95 -1.14
CA ALA A 335 2.02 3.05 0.29
C ALA A 335 1.88 1.66 0.92
N GLY A 336 2.92 0.84 0.79
CA GLY A 336 3.06 -0.38 1.55
C GLY A 336 3.76 -0.15 2.89
N ARG A 337 4.17 -1.24 3.52
CA ARG A 337 4.79 -1.19 4.86
C ARG A 337 6.28 -1.02 4.78
N LEU A 338 6.90 -1.83 3.93
CA LEU A 338 8.33 -1.80 3.69
C LEU A 338 8.67 -0.79 2.61
N VAL A 339 7.79 -0.54 1.63
CA VAL A 339 8.06 0.35 0.50
C VAL A 339 6.98 1.42 0.32
N ARG A 340 7.40 2.65 0.06
CA ARG A 340 6.52 3.78 -0.23
C ARG A 340 7.03 4.57 -1.44
N VAL A 341 6.16 4.81 -2.40
CA VAL A 341 6.40 5.66 -3.58
C VAL A 341 5.50 6.88 -3.47
N HIS A 342 6.09 8.07 -3.37
CA HIS A 342 5.36 9.32 -3.41
C HIS A 342 5.94 10.26 -4.46
N HIS A 343 5.08 11.16 -4.93
CA HIS A 343 5.40 12.12 -5.96
C HIS A 343 5.18 13.51 -5.41
N THR A 344 6.15 14.40 -5.63
CA THR A 344 6.08 15.78 -5.18
C THR A 344 6.21 16.70 -6.37
N LEU A 345 5.21 17.56 -6.57
CA LEU A 345 5.30 18.69 -7.47
C LEU A 345 5.98 19.84 -6.73
N ILE A 346 7.03 20.38 -7.33
CA ILE A 346 7.88 21.42 -6.75
C ILE A 346 7.93 22.60 -7.71
N VAL A 347 7.60 23.79 -7.21
CA VAL A 347 7.73 25.06 -7.93
C VAL A 347 8.75 25.93 -7.20
N THR A 348 9.85 26.24 -7.87
CA THR A 348 10.96 27.03 -7.31
C THR A 348 11.11 28.35 -8.07
N ALA A 349 11.13 29.49 -7.37
CA ALA A 349 11.50 30.78 -7.96
C ALA A 349 13.02 30.97 -7.85
N VAL A 350 13.76 30.69 -8.93
CA VAL A 350 15.23 30.67 -8.89
C VAL A 350 15.78 32.10 -8.90
N THR A 351 16.36 32.51 -7.79
CA THR A 351 16.93 33.86 -7.61
C THR A 351 18.37 33.95 -8.13
N LYS A 352 18.75 35.11 -8.64
CA LYS A 352 20.13 35.43 -9.02
C LYS A 352 21.03 35.48 -7.79
N GLY A 353 22.27 34.98 -7.92
CA GLY A 353 23.25 34.93 -6.81
C GLY A 353 23.71 33.53 -6.42
N GLY A 354 23.18 32.49 -7.06
CA GLY A 354 23.66 31.11 -6.90
C GLY A 354 23.54 30.60 -5.46
N CYS A 355 24.56 29.89 -4.98
CA CYS A 355 24.57 29.30 -3.62
C CYS A 355 24.51 30.33 -2.48
N ALA A 356 24.78 31.59 -2.76
CA ALA A 356 24.74 32.65 -1.76
C ALA A 356 23.34 33.23 -1.55
N THR A 357 22.33 32.89 -2.39
CA THR A 357 20.96 33.42 -2.25
C THR A 357 19.92 32.31 -2.25
N SER A 358 18.99 32.36 -1.30
CA SER A 358 17.91 31.36 -1.20
C SER A 358 16.91 31.51 -2.34
N SER A 359 16.56 30.40 -2.99
CA SER A 359 15.45 30.34 -3.96
C SER A 359 14.18 29.82 -3.26
N PRO A 360 13.13 30.65 -3.15
CA PRO A 360 11.81 30.24 -2.67
C PRO A 360 11.29 28.97 -3.35
N GLU A 361 10.73 28.05 -2.56
CA GLU A 361 10.21 26.76 -3.04
C GLU A 361 8.86 26.47 -2.39
N SER A 362 7.85 26.21 -3.21
CA SER A 362 6.56 25.65 -2.81
C SER A 362 6.43 24.23 -3.35
N ALA A 363 5.96 23.31 -2.53
CA ALA A 363 5.87 21.90 -2.89
C ALA A 363 4.58 21.28 -2.38
N CYS A 364 4.00 20.35 -3.14
CA CYS A 364 2.85 19.57 -2.70
C CYS A 364 2.94 18.13 -3.22
N GLN A 365 2.36 17.20 -2.45
CA GLN A 365 2.27 15.81 -2.86
C GLN A 365 1.16 15.62 -3.89
N ILE A 366 1.47 14.86 -4.93
CA ILE A 366 0.50 14.40 -5.94
C ILE A 366 0.48 12.87 -5.97
N ARG A 367 -0.57 12.27 -6.53
CA ARG A 367 -0.69 10.82 -6.62
C ARG A 367 -0.69 10.36 -8.06
N ILE A 368 0.34 9.66 -8.50
CA ILE A 368 0.34 9.08 -9.85
C ILE A 368 -0.49 7.80 -9.84
N LEU A 369 -1.56 7.75 -10.62
CA LEU A 369 -2.46 6.60 -10.72
C LEU A 369 -2.32 5.88 -12.07
N PRO A 370 -2.84 4.64 -12.22
CA PRO A 370 -2.90 3.96 -13.50
C PRO A 370 -3.73 4.74 -14.52
N ALA A 371 -3.24 4.84 -15.76
CA ALA A 371 -4.00 5.47 -16.84
C ALA A 371 -5.32 4.74 -17.06
N VAL A 372 -6.38 5.49 -17.36
CA VAL A 372 -7.64 4.91 -17.82
C VAL A 372 -7.46 4.53 -19.29
N ASP A 373 -7.60 3.25 -19.60
CA ASP A 373 -7.63 2.79 -20.98
C ASP A 373 -8.93 3.26 -21.64
N HIS A 374 -8.93 4.49 -22.14
CA HIS A 374 -10.05 5.05 -22.92
C HIS A 374 -10.21 4.37 -24.29
N GLN A 375 -9.44 3.32 -24.60
CA GLN A 375 -9.36 2.72 -25.95
C GLN A 375 -10.49 1.75 -26.32
N HIS A 376 -11.46 1.45 -25.43
CA HIS A 376 -12.56 0.54 -25.76
C HIS A 376 -13.97 1.13 -25.78
N GLN A 377 -14.13 2.44 -25.64
CA GLN A 377 -15.43 3.10 -25.90
C GLN A 377 -15.46 3.77 -27.27
N GLY A 378 -15.08 3.03 -28.31
CA GLY A 378 -15.44 3.39 -29.67
C GLY A 378 -16.93 3.13 -29.90
N PRO A 379 -17.70 4.07 -30.49
CA PRO A 379 -19.10 3.88 -30.79
C PRO A 379 -19.27 3.03 -32.06
N ASP A 380 -18.95 1.74 -32.00
CA ASP A 380 -19.28 0.78 -33.06
C ASP A 380 -19.98 -0.44 -32.46
N ALA A 381 -21.21 -0.21 -32.00
CA ALA A 381 -22.24 -1.25 -32.01
C ALA A 381 -22.73 -1.40 -33.47
N GLY A 382 -21.89 -2.01 -34.31
CA GLY A 382 -22.25 -2.46 -35.64
C GLY A 382 -22.33 -3.98 -35.63
N ASP A 383 -23.55 -4.50 -35.83
CA ASP A 383 -23.88 -5.91 -36.06
C ASP A 383 -22.76 -6.70 -36.77
N ALA A 384 -22.16 -7.66 -36.06
CA ALA A 384 -21.41 -8.75 -36.67
C ALA A 384 -22.06 -10.07 -36.25
N THR A 385 -23.14 -10.39 -36.95
CA THR A 385 -23.75 -11.71 -37.03
C THR A 385 -22.69 -12.75 -37.40
N ILE A 386 -22.61 -13.79 -36.58
CA ILE A 386 -21.88 -15.03 -36.84
C ILE A 386 -22.48 -15.67 -38.10
N SER A 387 -21.69 -15.87 -39.14
CA SER A 387 -22.01 -16.84 -40.20
C SER A 387 -20.74 -17.44 -40.77
N ALA A 388 -20.59 -18.72 -40.48
CA ALA A 388 -19.60 -19.62 -41.04
C ALA A 388 -19.93 -19.94 -42.50
N SER A 389 -18.95 -19.84 -43.39
CA SER A 389 -18.84 -20.71 -44.56
C SER A 389 -17.44 -20.62 -45.17
N MET A 390 -16.74 -21.76 -45.17
CA MET A 390 -15.60 -22.03 -46.06
C MET A 390 -16.01 -21.95 -47.54
N PRO A 391 -15.05 -21.85 -48.47
CA PRO A 391 -14.57 -23.08 -49.12
C PRO A 391 -13.05 -23.20 -49.29
N LEU A 392 -12.63 -24.46 -49.31
CA LEU A 392 -11.33 -25.00 -49.74
C LEU A 392 -10.86 -24.44 -51.10
N ALA A 393 -9.59 -24.07 -51.19
CA ALA A 393 -8.75 -24.38 -52.34
C ALA A 393 -7.29 -24.52 -51.90
N ALA A 394 -6.71 -25.67 -52.24
CA ALA A 394 -5.37 -26.09 -51.90
C ALA A 394 -4.31 -25.35 -52.72
N HIS A 395 -3.19 -24.99 -52.09
CA HIS A 395 -1.87 -25.16 -52.69
C HIS A 395 -0.79 -25.28 -51.60
N ALA A 396 -0.02 -26.34 -51.71
CA ALA A 396 1.08 -26.70 -50.83
C ALA A 396 2.35 -25.91 -51.20
N THR A 397 2.98 -25.28 -50.20
CA THR A 397 4.42 -25.04 -50.14
C THR A 397 4.87 -25.00 -48.67
N SER A 398 6.01 -25.65 -48.40
CA SER A 398 6.69 -25.96 -47.13
C SER A 398 6.86 -24.84 -46.08
N PRO A 399 7.19 -25.21 -44.82
CA PRO A 399 7.02 -24.34 -43.66
C PRO A 399 8.23 -23.44 -43.43
N LEU A 400 7.99 -22.14 -43.29
CA LEU A 400 8.89 -21.20 -42.61
C LEU A 400 8.36 -20.95 -41.20
N ASN A 401 9.21 -21.29 -40.24
CA ASN A 401 9.15 -21.02 -38.81
C ASN A 401 8.71 -19.57 -38.50
N PRO A 402 7.67 -19.32 -37.70
CA PRO A 402 7.45 -18.01 -37.11
C PRO A 402 8.02 -17.98 -35.69
N THR A 403 9.22 -17.42 -35.56
CA THR A 403 9.79 -16.99 -34.29
C THR A 403 8.96 -15.82 -33.76
N ALA A 404 8.19 -16.03 -32.69
CA ALA A 404 7.50 -14.95 -32.01
C ALA A 404 8.53 -14.06 -31.29
N PRO A 405 8.40 -12.72 -31.33
CA PRO A 405 9.34 -11.83 -30.65
C PRO A 405 9.06 -11.84 -29.14
N THR A 406 9.98 -12.40 -28.36
CA THR A 406 10.11 -12.12 -26.93
C THR A 406 10.43 -10.63 -26.76
N ALA A 407 9.50 -9.89 -26.18
CA ALA A 407 9.72 -8.51 -25.76
C ALA A 407 10.69 -8.50 -24.57
N ASN A 408 11.99 -8.49 -24.88
CA ASN A 408 13.04 -8.22 -23.90
C ASN A 408 12.95 -6.75 -23.49
N LEU A 409 12.37 -6.48 -22.32
CA LEU A 409 12.56 -5.23 -21.60
C LEU A 409 14.02 -5.18 -21.13
N VAL A 410 14.88 -4.58 -21.97
CA VAL A 410 16.27 -4.29 -21.66
C VAL A 410 16.30 -3.21 -20.58
N TYR A 411 16.41 -3.62 -19.32
CA TYR A 411 16.90 -2.76 -18.25
C TYR A 411 18.43 -2.80 -18.25
N GLY A 412 19.03 -1.62 -18.17
CA GLY A 412 20.48 -1.40 -18.25
C GLY A 412 21.26 -2.36 -17.36
N SER A 413 22.16 -3.09 -18.01
CA SER A 413 23.03 -4.12 -17.46
C SER A 413 24.06 -3.54 -16.49
N ASP A 414 24.10 -4.08 -15.28
CA ASP A 414 25.35 -4.43 -14.62
C ASP A 414 25.24 -5.86 -14.10
N ASN A 415 25.99 -6.75 -14.76
CA ASN A 415 26.07 -8.18 -14.52
C ASN A 415 26.51 -8.50 -13.09
N THR A 416 25.72 -9.30 -12.37
CA THR A 416 26.09 -10.62 -11.81
C THR A 416 25.00 -11.09 -10.82
N THR A 417 24.73 -12.40 -10.82
CA THR A 417 23.88 -13.17 -9.85
C THR A 417 22.34 -13.16 -9.99
N TYR A 418 21.79 -13.40 -11.19
CA TYR A 418 20.35 -13.77 -11.33
C TYR A 418 20.01 -14.82 -12.40
N ASP A 419 20.97 -15.64 -12.85
CA ASP A 419 20.73 -16.69 -13.86
C ASP A 419 20.28 -18.06 -13.31
N ASP A 420 20.04 -18.20 -12.00
CA ASP A 420 19.57 -19.47 -11.39
C ASP A 420 18.06 -19.52 -11.12
N ILE A 421 17.26 -18.63 -11.72
CA ILE A 421 15.80 -18.79 -11.74
C ILE A 421 15.48 -19.77 -12.87
N LEU A 422 15.21 -21.02 -12.48
CA LEU A 422 14.70 -22.13 -13.28
C LEU A 422 13.94 -21.65 -14.52
N GLN A 423 14.55 -21.79 -15.69
CA GLN A 423 13.82 -21.78 -16.95
C GLN A 423 12.66 -22.75 -16.78
N ALA A 424 11.44 -22.32 -17.16
CA ALA A 424 10.33 -23.23 -17.35
C ALA A 424 10.88 -24.43 -18.11
N GLN A 425 10.89 -25.61 -17.48
CA GLN A 425 11.45 -26.80 -18.11
C GLN A 425 10.79 -26.89 -19.49
N VAL A 426 11.61 -26.78 -20.53
CA VAL A 426 11.16 -26.99 -21.91
C VAL A 426 10.52 -28.36 -21.87
N LEU A 427 9.20 -28.41 -22.05
CA LEU A 427 8.46 -29.65 -22.04
C LEU A 427 9.13 -30.55 -23.09
N PRO A 428 9.43 -31.82 -22.75
CA PRO A 428 10.00 -32.74 -23.73
C PRO A 428 9.14 -32.79 -25.00
N ASP A 429 9.76 -32.96 -26.16
CA ASP A 429 9.05 -32.99 -27.45
C ASP A 429 8.03 -34.15 -27.55
N ASP A 430 8.13 -35.15 -26.66
CA ASP A 430 7.23 -36.29 -26.54
C ASP A 430 6.13 -36.12 -25.48
N TRP A 431 5.93 -34.92 -24.94
CA TRP A 431 4.90 -34.62 -23.93
C TRP A 431 3.49 -34.84 -24.47
N LYS A 432 2.76 -35.81 -23.90
CA LYS A 432 1.38 -36.18 -24.27
C LYS A 432 0.52 -36.32 -23.01
N PRO A 433 0.11 -35.19 -22.40
CA PRO A 433 -0.52 -35.20 -21.10
C PRO A 433 -1.99 -35.62 -21.20
N SER A 434 -2.47 -36.30 -20.15
CA SER A 434 -3.90 -36.31 -19.86
C SER A 434 -4.29 -34.94 -19.30
N THR A 435 -5.20 -34.24 -19.96
CA THR A 435 -5.64 -32.90 -19.55
C THR A 435 -6.87 -33.03 -18.65
N ALA A 436 -6.79 -32.50 -17.43
CA ALA A 436 -7.93 -32.37 -16.54
C ALA A 436 -8.88 -31.27 -17.03
N ASP A 437 -10.13 -31.31 -16.56
CA ASP A 437 -11.09 -30.24 -16.82
C ASP A 437 -10.56 -28.91 -16.27
N GLU A 438 -10.92 -27.82 -16.95
CA GLU A 438 -10.52 -26.48 -16.54
C GLU A 438 -11.23 -26.07 -15.24
N ILE A 439 -10.43 -25.70 -14.25
CA ILE A 439 -10.93 -25.28 -12.95
C ILE A 439 -11.04 -23.76 -12.96
N ILE A 440 -12.27 -23.28 -13.00
CA ILE A 440 -12.59 -21.88 -12.75
C ILE A 440 -12.76 -21.72 -11.25
N LEU A 441 -11.79 -21.10 -10.61
CA LEU A 441 -11.88 -20.84 -9.19
C LEU A 441 -12.77 -19.62 -8.99
N PRO A 442 -13.77 -19.68 -8.08
CA PRO A 442 -14.57 -18.52 -7.74
C PRO A 442 -13.65 -17.39 -7.26
N GLU A 443 -14.16 -16.17 -7.28
CA GLU A 443 -13.46 -14.99 -6.73
C GLU A 443 -13.23 -15.24 -5.23
N ALA A 444 -12.14 -15.92 -4.91
CA ALA A 444 -11.78 -16.23 -3.55
C ALA A 444 -11.40 -14.90 -2.89
N SER A 445 -11.93 -14.66 -1.70
CA SER A 445 -11.53 -13.55 -0.84
C SER A 445 -10.02 -13.62 -0.65
N ALA A 446 -9.26 -12.91 -1.48
CA ALA A 446 -7.82 -12.85 -1.32
C ALA A 446 -7.58 -12.28 0.08
N VAL A 447 -6.91 -13.07 0.92
CA VAL A 447 -6.59 -12.63 2.27
C VAL A 447 -5.47 -11.61 2.12
N PHE A 448 -5.85 -10.33 2.16
CA PHE A 448 -4.90 -9.26 2.40
C PHE A 448 -4.40 -9.44 3.83
N VAL A 449 -3.10 -9.69 3.97
CA VAL A 449 -2.48 -9.77 5.29
C VAL A 449 -2.28 -8.31 5.78
N ASP A 450 -3.34 -7.69 6.30
CA ASP A 450 -3.39 -6.27 6.65
C ASP A 450 -3.09 -6.00 8.14
N ASP A 451 -2.03 -5.22 8.35
CA ASP A 451 -1.30 -4.81 9.59
C ASP A 451 -1.71 -3.45 10.14
N GLY A 452 -2.87 -2.91 9.73
CA GLY A 452 -3.37 -1.68 10.35
C GLY A 452 -2.66 -0.37 10.03
N VAL A 453 -2.05 -0.21 8.84
CA VAL A 453 -1.46 1.10 8.45
C VAL A 453 -2.45 1.94 7.64
N SER A 454 -3.09 2.89 8.31
CA SER A 454 -3.89 3.94 7.68
C SER A 454 -3.06 4.76 6.67
N PRO A 455 -3.57 5.08 5.46
CA PRO A 455 -2.97 6.10 4.62
C PRO A 455 -3.13 7.45 5.33
N ALA A 456 -2.03 7.99 5.85
CA ALA A 456 -2.00 9.28 6.53
C ALA A 456 -2.79 10.33 5.73
N SER A 457 -3.80 10.91 6.38
CA SER A 457 -4.44 12.15 5.97
C SER A 457 -3.38 13.22 5.72
N ILE A 458 -3.48 13.87 4.57
CA ILE A 458 -2.65 15.00 4.16
C ILE A 458 -2.66 16.03 5.31
N PRO A 459 -1.52 16.38 5.93
CA PRO A 459 -1.49 17.59 6.73
C PRO A 459 -1.63 18.76 5.76
N LEU A 460 -2.80 19.40 5.74
CA LEU A 460 -2.88 20.79 5.29
C LEU A 460 -1.84 21.56 6.10
N ALA A 461 -1.02 22.37 5.41
CA ALA A 461 -0.01 23.20 6.04
C ALA A 461 -0.62 24.01 7.19
N ALA A 462 -0.36 23.58 8.42
CA ALA A 462 -0.66 24.38 9.60
C ALA A 462 0.37 25.50 9.66
N GLY A 463 0.00 26.66 9.12
CA GLY A 463 0.75 27.89 9.25
C GLY A 463 0.96 28.23 10.73
N THR A 464 2.22 28.44 11.11
CA THR A 464 2.62 29.00 12.40
C THR A 464 2.23 30.47 12.46
N ASN A 465 0.96 30.76 12.75
CA ASN A 465 0.50 32.12 13.03
C ASN A 465 0.85 32.50 14.47
N ARG A 466 1.92 33.29 14.61
CA ARG A 466 2.21 34.08 15.81
C ARG A 466 1.75 35.51 15.52
N ALA A 467 0.56 35.88 15.99
CA ALA A 467 0.08 37.27 15.96
C ALA A 467 0.08 37.88 17.38
N PRO A 468 0.24 39.21 17.51
CA PRO A 468 0.53 39.87 18.77
C PRO A 468 -0.73 40.26 19.55
N SER A 469 -0.55 40.33 20.87
CA SER A 469 -1.54 40.73 21.87
C SER A 469 -2.09 42.13 21.63
N THR A 470 -3.42 42.27 21.61
CA THR A 470 -4.10 43.53 21.95
C THR A 470 -5.37 43.21 22.75
N ALA A 471 -5.61 44.04 23.76
CA ALA A 471 -6.56 43.87 24.84
C ALA A 471 -8.03 44.06 24.41
N THR A 472 -8.93 43.40 25.14
CA THR A 472 -10.36 43.77 25.24
C THR A 472 -10.71 44.04 26.70
N PRO A 473 -11.75 44.84 26.97
CA PRO A 473 -12.79 44.30 27.84
C PRO A 473 -14.24 44.58 27.40
N ILE A 474 -15.05 43.54 27.62
CA ILE A 474 -16.42 43.50 28.18
C ILE A 474 -17.57 44.09 27.33
N ASN A 475 -18.49 43.21 26.91
CA ASN A 475 -19.89 43.33 27.28
C ASN A 475 -20.70 42.03 27.11
N ASP A 476 -21.54 41.79 28.13
CA ASP A 476 -22.59 40.79 28.23
C ASP A 476 -23.63 40.92 27.10
N THR A 477 -24.17 39.79 26.63
CA THR A 477 -25.63 39.58 26.67
C THR A 477 -26.00 38.12 26.42
N SER A 478 -26.87 37.66 27.30
CA SER A 478 -27.60 36.39 27.35
C SER A 478 -28.60 36.24 26.21
N GLY A 479 -28.70 35.03 25.66
CA GLY A 479 -29.68 34.68 24.63
C GLY A 479 -30.05 33.20 24.70
N SER A 480 -31.13 32.92 25.44
CA SER A 480 -31.85 31.65 25.53
C SER A 480 -32.32 31.16 24.16
N LEU A 481 -32.14 29.87 23.84
CA LEU A 481 -32.77 29.22 22.70
C LEU A 481 -33.28 27.82 23.07
N HIS A 482 -34.58 27.65 22.80
CA HIS A 482 -35.43 26.51 23.08
C HIS A 482 -34.97 25.22 22.37
N VAL A 483 -35.03 24.12 23.12
CA VAL A 483 -34.91 22.74 22.64
C VAL A 483 -36.28 22.28 22.13
N ASN A 484 -36.36 21.87 20.86
CA ASN A 484 -37.50 21.12 20.32
C ASN A 484 -37.13 19.63 20.24
N VAL A 485 -37.80 18.82 21.04
CA VAL A 485 -37.77 17.36 21.00
C VAL A 485 -38.84 16.89 20.03
N ALA A 486 -38.44 16.24 18.93
CA ALA A 486 -39.34 15.54 18.04
C ALA A 486 -39.09 14.03 18.15
N ALA A 487 -40.16 13.31 18.50
CA ALA A 487 -40.22 11.87 18.62
C ALA A 487 -40.05 11.19 17.25
N ALA A 488 -39.22 10.14 17.19
CA ALA A 488 -39.15 9.23 16.06
C ALA A 488 -39.47 7.81 16.52
N THR A 489 -40.54 7.29 15.92
CA THR A 489 -41.10 5.95 15.99
C THR A 489 -40.13 4.87 15.49
N ALA A 490 -40.12 3.74 16.19
CA ALA A 490 -39.40 2.52 15.82
C ALA A 490 -39.98 1.83 14.58
N PRO A 491 -39.17 1.14 13.77
CA PRO A 491 -39.64 0.04 12.95
C PRO A 491 -39.10 -1.31 13.46
N GLU A 492 -39.96 -2.30 13.25
CA GLU A 492 -39.88 -3.70 13.65
C GLU A 492 -38.65 -4.46 13.15
N GLN A 493 -38.31 -5.48 13.93
CA GLN A 493 -37.31 -6.50 13.68
C GLN A 493 -37.71 -7.39 12.49
N HIS A 494 -36.79 -7.60 11.55
CA HIS A 494 -36.79 -8.79 10.69
C HIS A 494 -35.42 -9.47 10.81
N LEU A 495 -35.46 -10.74 11.16
CA LEU A 495 -34.34 -11.62 11.52
C LEU A 495 -33.95 -12.50 10.32
N LEU A 496 -32.67 -12.90 10.32
CA LEU A 496 -31.95 -13.90 9.50
C LEU A 496 -31.14 -13.34 8.31
N ASP A 497 -29.88 -13.00 8.58
CA ASP A 497 -28.80 -12.95 7.59
C ASP A 497 -27.68 -13.93 7.99
N ASP A 498 -27.11 -14.60 6.98
CA ASP A 498 -26.03 -15.60 7.07
C ASP A 498 -24.73 -15.01 7.66
N PRO A 499 -24.00 -15.75 8.53
CA PRO A 499 -22.84 -15.23 9.24
C PRO A 499 -21.59 -14.98 8.37
N GLU A 500 -21.55 -15.41 7.10
CA GLU A 500 -20.35 -15.27 6.25
C GLU A 500 -20.31 -13.98 5.40
N ASP A 501 -21.44 -13.33 5.09
CA ASP A 501 -21.49 -12.15 4.21
C ASP A 501 -21.30 -10.80 4.94
N VAL A 502 -21.42 -10.79 6.26
CA VAL A 502 -21.39 -9.56 7.10
C VAL A 502 -19.95 -9.04 7.35
N PHE A 503 -18.92 -9.84 7.04
CA PHE A 503 -17.53 -9.51 7.35
C PHE A 503 -16.80 -8.73 6.24
N SER A 504 -17.18 -8.91 4.97
CA SER A 504 -16.55 -8.27 3.81
C SER A 504 -16.76 -6.75 3.76
N ASN A 505 -17.89 -6.25 4.29
CA ASN A 505 -18.23 -4.81 4.31
C ASN A 505 -17.60 -4.02 5.48
N PHE A 506 -16.95 -4.69 6.44
CA PHE A 506 -16.53 -4.05 7.69
C PHE A 506 -15.18 -3.32 7.59
N THR A 507 -14.23 -3.83 6.79
CA THR A 507 -12.88 -3.28 6.63
C THR A 507 -12.86 -1.92 5.90
N GLU A 508 -13.88 -1.62 5.10
CA GLU A 508 -13.97 -0.36 4.33
C GLU A 508 -14.71 0.76 5.10
N THR A 509 -15.71 0.40 5.91
CA THR A 509 -16.52 1.36 6.68
C THR A 509 -15.74 2.00 7.85
N ALA A 510 -14.66 1.36 8.31
CA ALA A 510 -13.75 1.90 9.33
C ALA A 510 -12.86 3.08 8.85
N ARG A 511 -12.84 3.42 7.55
CA ARG A 511 -11.78 4.27 6.94
C ARG A 511 -12.17 5.70 6.54
N ARG A 512 -13.45 6.10 6.61
CA ARG A 512 -13.91 7.46 6.23
C ARG A 512 -14.13 8.38 7.43
N PRO A 513 -13.73 9.67 7.47
CA PRO A 513 -14.11 10.57 8.57
C PRO A 513 -15.64 10.78 8.55
N PHE A 514 -16.35 10.08 9.43
CA PHE A 514 -17.75 10.36 9.74
C PHE A 514 -17.83 11.45 10.80
N PRO A 515 -18.94 12.19 10.89
CA PRO A 515 -19.16 13.10 12.01
C PRO A 515 -19.03 12.31 13.32
N THR A 516 -17.97 12.61 14.08
CA THR A 516 -17.70 11.98 15.37
C THR A 516 -18.90 12.25 16.29
N ASN A 517 -19.51 11.18 16.82
CA ASN A 517 -20.54 11.30 17.84
C ASN A 517 -20.02 12.19 18.99
N ALA A 518 -20.81 13.17 19.44
CA ALA A 518 -20.42 14.10 20.49
C ALA A 518 -19.96 13.38 21.77
N ALA A 519 -20.58 12.23 22.08
CA ALA A 519 -20.17 11.38 23.20
C ALA A 519 -18.75 10.82 23.02
N VAL A 520 -18.37 10.42 21.80
CA VAL A 520 -17.02 9.89 21.48
C VAL A 520 -15.98 11.00 21.59
N ALA A 521 -16.29 12.20 21.11
CA ALA A 521 -15.39 13.36 21.23
C ALA A 521 -15.14 13.73 22.71
N GLU A 522 -16.18 13.71 23.54
CA GLU A 522 -16.06 14.02 24.96
C GLU A 522 -15.37 12.88 25.73
N LEU A 523 -15.65 11.62 25.40
CA LEU A 523 -14.95 10.46 25.99
C LEU A 523 -13.44 10.51 25.70
N ARG A 524 -13.05 10.88 24.47
CA ARG A 524 -11.63 11.13 24.12
C ARG A 524 -11.01 12.23 24.97
N ARG A 525 -11.76 13.33 25.19
CA ARG A 525 -11.30 14.43 26.05
C ARG A 525 -11.07 13.93 27.48
N VAL A 526 -12.01 13.18 28.04
CA VAL A 526 -11.89 12.60 29.39
C VAL A 526 -10.69 11.66 29.49
N VAL A 527 -10.53 10.75 28.52
CA VAL A 527 -9.40 9.79 28.47
C VAL A 527 -8.05 10.51 28.33
N THR A 528 -8.00 11.62 27.60
CA THR A 528 -6.76 12.39 27.43
C THR A 528 -6.40 13.19 28.70
N VAL A 529 -7.40 13.77 29.37
CA VAL A 529 -7.17 14.71 30.48
C VAL A 529 -7.10 14.01 31.84
N CYS A 530 -7.95 13.03 32.11
CA CYS A 530 -8.10 12.37 33.42
C CYS A 530 -8.46 10.89 33.30
N PRO A 531 -7.62 10.04 32.66
CA PRO A 531 -7.97 8.64 32.43
C PRO A 531 -8.18 7.84 33.72
N GLN A 532 -7.55 8.23 34.82
CA GLN A 532 -7.73 7.60 36.14
C GLN A 532 -9.14 7.79 36.74
N ASN A 533 -9.86 8.83 36.32
CA ASN A 533 -11.22 9.11 36.80
C ASN A 533 -12.28 8.44 35.93
N LEU A 534 -11.88 7.76 34.84
CA LEU A 534 -12.80 7.13 33.91
C LEU A 534 -13.77 6.16 34.61
N PRO A 535 -13.35 5.27 35.54
CA PRO A 535 -14.29 4.38 36.23
C PRO A 535 -15.42 5.15 36.95
N ALA A 536 -15.09 6.22 37.68
CA ALA A 536 -16.09 7.03 38.39
C ALA A 536 -17.00 7.80 37.44
N ILE A 537 -16.51 8.21 36.26
CA ILE A 537 -17.33 8.87 35.24
C ILE A 537 -18.29 7.86 34.59
N LEU A 538 -17.86 6.60 34.41
CA LEU A 538 -18.68 5.53 33.85
C LEU A 538 -19.76 5.00 34.82
N GLU A 539 -19.71 5.38 36.10
CA GLU A 539 -20.80 5.12 37.06
C GLU A 539 -22.03 5.99 36.79
N ASP A 540 -21.89 7.09 36.03
CA ASP A 540 -23.01 7.90 35.58
C ASP A 540 -23.81 7.15 34.48
N PRO A 541 -25.12 6.92 34.66
CA PRO A 541 -25.96 6.19 33.70
C PRO A 541 -25.95 6.77 32.28
N SER A 542 -25.75 8.08 32.15
CA SER A 542 -25.68 8.75 30.84
C SER A 542 -24.45 8.31 30.05
N TRP A 543 -23.31 8.14 30.72
CA TRP A 543 -22.07 7.64 30.13
C TRP A 543 -22.14 6.14 29.85
N ALA A 544 -22.75 5.36 30.75
CA ALA A 544 -22.91 3.93 30.55
C ALA A 544 -23.67 3.60 29.26
N THR A 545 -24.78 4.32 29.01
CA THR A 545 -25.57 4.14 27.79
C THR A 545 -24.78 4.52 26.53
N ALA A 546 -24.00 5.61 26.59
CA ALA A 546 -23.17 6.03 25.47
C ALA A 546 -22.05 5.02 25.17
N VAL A 547 -21.42 4.47 26.22
CA VAL A 547 -20.32 3.49 26.08
C VAL A 547 -20.82 2.14 25.58
N GLN A 548 -21.98 1.67 26.04
CA GLN A 548 -22.59 0.43 25.54
C GLN A 548 -22.88 0.45 24.05
N ASN A 549 -23.10 1.64 23.48
CA ASN A 549 -23.37 1.84 22.06
C ASN A 549 -22.14 2.23 21.23
N LEU A 550 -20.92 2.12 21.78
CA LEU A 550 -19.71 2.35 20.99
C LEU A 550 -19.61 1.31 19.89
N SER A 551 -19.45 1.77 18.65
CA SER A 551 -19.05 0.89 17.57
C SER A 551 -17.59 0.41 17.78
N PRO A 552 -17.16 -0.70 17.14
CA PRO A 552 -15.76 -1.12 17.18
C PRO A 552 -14.78 -0.02 16.80
N ARG A 553 -15.17 0.85 15.87
CA ARG A 553 -14.38 2.00 15.43
C ARG A 553 -14.32 3.10 16.48
N ASP A 554 -15.43 3.42 17.13
CA ASP A 554 -15.48 4.46 18.16
C ASP A 554 -14.63 4.05 19.37
N LEU A 555 -14.72 2.78 19.78
CA LEU A 555 -13.86 2.21 20.81
C LEU A 555 -12.38 2.40 20.48
N CYS A 556 -11.96 2.06 19.25
CA CYS A 556 -10.57 2.26 18.81
C CYS A 556 -10.16 3.74 18.83
N THR A 557 -11.04 4.63 18.36
CA THR A 557 -10.77 6.07 18.31
C THR A 557 -10.54 6.65 19.72
N VAL A 558 -11.27 6.13 20.72
CA VAL A 558 -11.11 6.50 22.12
C VAL A 558 -9.80 5.93 22.68
N LEU A 559 -9.51 4.66 22.42
CA LEU A 559 -8.30 4.00 22.90
C LEU A 559 -7.01 4.57 22.29
N GLN A 560 -7.05 5.05 21.05
CA GLN A 560 -5.93 5.77 20.42
C GLN A 560 -5.60 7.10 21.11
N SER A 561 -6.54 7.69 21.87
CA SER A 561 -6.27 8.90 22.67
C SER A 561 -5.66 8.61 24.04
N ALA A 562 -5.66 7.34 24.48
CA ALA A 562 -5.02 6.94 25.72
C ALA A 562 -3.51 6.74 25.49
N VAL A 563 -2.68 7.46 26.25
CA VAL A 563 -1.22 7.32 26.21
C VAL A 563 -0.80 6.05 26.96
N ASP A 564 0.14 5.28 26.41
CA ASP A 564 0.83 4.17 27.09
C ASP A 564 1.51 4.70 28.38
N PRO A 565 1.32 4.08 29.58
CA PRO A 565 0.77 2.74 29.86
C PRO A 565 -0.67 2.71 30.34
N VAL A 566 -1.46 3.74 30.05
CA VAL A 566 -2.80 3.90 30.62
C VAL A 566 -3.87 3.19 29.78
N ALA A 567 -3.59 2.94 28.50
CA ALA A 567 -4.56 2.37 27.57
C ALA A 567 -5.16 1.01 27.97
N PRO A 568 -4.41 0.03 28.52
CA PRO A 568 -5.00 -1.25 28.94
C PRO A 568 -6.03 -1.08 30.05
N ARG A 569 -5.78 -0.15 31.00
CA ARG A 569 -6.73 0.16 32.08
C ARG A 569 -7.99 0.83 31.55
N VAL A 570 -7.83 1.78 30.63
CA VAL A 570 -8.95 2.44 29.94
C VAL A 570 -9.77 1.41 29.18
N ALA A 571 -9.11 0.50 28.47
CA ALA A 571 -9.78 -0.59 27.75
C ALA A 571 -10.60 -1.48 28.68
N ARG A 572 -10.03 -1.94 29.80
CA ARG A 572 -10.78 -2.72 30.79
C ARG A 572 -12.01 -1.96 31.30
N SER A 573 -11.87 -0.67 31.65
CA SER A 573 -13.00 0.14 32.15
C SER A 573 -14.11 0.30 31.11
N LEU A 574 -13.76 0.57 29.85
CA LEU A 574 -14.73 0.68 28.76
C LEU A 574 -15.39 -0.68 28.47
N GLY A 575 -14.60 -1.74 28.33
CA GLY A 575 -15.12 -3.09 28.09
C GLY A 575 -16.06 -3.58 29.18
N THR A 576 -15.75 -3.28 30.46
CA THR A 576 -16.62 -3.62 31.59
C THR A 576 -17.95 -2.87 31.50
N CYS A 577 -17.92 -1.60 31.11
CA CYS A 577 -19.12 -0.77 30.96
C CYS A 577 -19.98 -1.16 29.76
N MET A 578 -19.34 -1.60 28.66
CA MET A 578 -20.01 -2.14 27.46
C MET A 578 -20.76 -3.44 27.76
N GLY A 579 -20.21 -4.29 28.64
CA GLY A 579 -20.83 -5.57 28.99
C GLY A 579 -21.05 -6.44 27.75
N SER A 580 -22.28 -6.88 27.51
CA SER A 580 -22.62 -7.76 26.39
C SER A 580 -22.50 -7.13 25.01
N SER A 581 -22.35 -5.80 24.89
CA SER A 581 -22.14 -5.17 23.58
C SER A 581 -20.69 -5.28 23.09
N LEU A 582 -19.75 -5.62 23.97
CA LEU A 582 -18.37 -5.92 23.57
C LEU A 582 -18.31 -7.31 22.91
N THR A 583 -17.74 -7.36 21.71
CA THR A 583 -17.67 -8.57 20.87
C THR A 583 -16.28 -8.76 20.26
N CYS A 584 -16.02 -9.92 19.65
CA CYS A 584 -14.80 -10.21 18.88
C CYS A 584 -14.56 -9.20 17.76
N ARG A 585 -15.61 -8.59 17.20
CA ARG A 585 -15.46 -7.49 16.22
C ARG A 585 -14.76 -6.27 16.82
N HIS A 586 -14.98 -5.98 18.10
CA HIS A 586 -14.28 -4.92 18.83
C HIS A 586 -12.81 -5.27 19.04
N LEU A 587 -12.51 -6.55 19.37
CA LEU A 587 -11.13 -7.03 19.52
C LEU A 587 -10.35 -6.92 18.21
N LEU A 588 -10.93 -7.39 17.10
CA LEU A 588 -10.34 -7.29 15.76
C LEU A 588 -10.10 -5.84 15.34
N ALA A 589 -11.08 -4.95 15.58
CA ALA A 589 -10.90 -3.54 15.33
C ALA A 589 -9.72 -2.96 16.13
N CYS A 590 -9.55 -3.34 17.40
CA CYS A 590 -8.42 -2.93 18.22
C CYS A 590 -7.09 -3.47 17.68
N LEU A 591 -7.03 -4.74 17.25
CA LEU A 591 -5.84 -5.36 16.66
C LEU A 591 -5.38 -4.63 15.39
N TRP A 592 -6.33 -4.23 14.55
CA TRP A 592 -6.04 -3.55 13.29
C TRP A 592 -5.86 -2.03 13.42
N SER A 593 -6.38 -1.40 14.48
CA SER A 593 -6.36 0.07 14.59
C SER A 593 -5.35 0.61 15.59
N LEU A 594 -4.91 -0.20 16.57
CA LEU A 594 -3.97 0.22 17.59
C LEU A 594 -2.53 -0.08 17.18
N PRO A 595 -1.55 0.74 17.61
CA PRO A 595 -0.13 0.44 17.42
C PRO A 595 0.24 -0.94 18.02
N GLU A 596 1.13 -1.67 17.36
CA GLU A 596 1.55 -3.02 17.76
C GLU A 596 2.01 -3.10 19.24
N GLY A 597 2.73 -2.08 19.72
CA GLY A 597 3.18 -2.00 21.12
C GLY A 597 2.06 -1.85 22.16
N GLN A 598 0.86 -1.46 21.74
CA GLN A 598 -0.29 -1.20 22.61
C GLN A 598 -1.43 -2.22 22.40
N ARG A 599 -1.59 -2.72 21.17
CA ARG A 599 -2.75 -3.53 20.77
C ARG A 599 -2.92 -4.79 21.61
N MET A 600 -1.83 -5.49 21.93
CA MET A 600 -1.92 -6.74 22.67
C MET A 600 -2.21 -6.54 24.15
N ASP A 601 -1.73 -5.46 24.75
CA ASP A 601 -2.07 -5.15 26.14
C ASP A 601 -3.54 -4.72 26.24
N VAL A 602 -4.06 -4.00 25.25
CA VAL A 602 -5.50 -3.69 25.17
C VAL A 602 -6.34 -4.95 24.93
N VAL A 603 -5.96 -5.80 23.99
CA VAL A 603 -6.71 -7.02 23.65
C VAL A 603 -6.67 -8.02 24.80
N ARG A 604 -5.56 -8.13 25.54
CA ARG A 604 -5.47 -8.92 26.77
C ARG A 604 -6.54 -8.51 27.79
N GLU A 605 -6.82 -7.21 27.89
CA GLU A 605 -7.78 -6.66 28.84
C GLU A 605 -9.23 -6.77 28.37
N LEU A 606 -9.47 -6.68 27.06
CA LEU A 606 -10.82 -6.76 26.49
C LEU A 606 -11.28 -8.19 26.21
N ALA A 607 -10.38 -9.11 25.87
CA ALA A 607 -10.76 -10.45 25.40
C ALA A 607 -11.61 -11.22 26.42
N PRO A 608 -11.28 -11.27 27.73
CA PRO A 608 -12.13 -11.95 28.71
C PRO A 608 -13.53 -11.33 28.88
N LEU A 609 -13.73 -10.11 28.39
CA LEU A 609 -14.99 -9.36 28.51
C LEU A 609 -15.87 -9.47 27.24
N ALA A 610 -15.34 -10.02 26.13
CA ALA A 610 -16.07 -10.14 24.87
C ALA A 610 -17.11 -11.28 24.93
N SER A 611 -18.37 -10.94 24.68
CA SER A 611 -19.53 -11.82 24.89
C SER A 611 -19.60 -13.03 23.94
N ASP A 612 -19.13 -12.87 22.71
CA ASP A 612 -19.16 -13.87 21.63
C ASP A 612 -17.80 -14.55 21.42
N LEU A 613 -16.84 -14.33 22.33
CA LEU A 613 -15.49 -14.91 22.23
C LEU A 613 -15.49 -16.45 22.13
N PRO A 614 -16.29 -17.22 22.88
CA PRO A 614 -16.30 -18.68 22.78
C PRO A 614 -16.64 -19.20 21.37
N GLU A 615 -17.46 -18.46 20.62
CA GLU A 615 -17.89 -18.82 19.26
C GLU A 615 -16.89 -18.34 18.20
N HIS A 616 -16.27 -17.18 18.43
CA HIS A 616 -15.45 -16.48 17.42
C HIS A 616 -13.96 -16.38 17.73
N GLN A 617 -13.47 -17.10 18.75
CA GLN A 617 -12.05 -17.08 19.16
C GLN A 617 -11.08 -17.32 17.99
N ARG A 618 -11.41 -18.26 17.10
CA ARG A 618 -10.55 -18.61 15.95
C ARG A 618 -10.28 -17.43 15.01
N LEU A 619 -11.25 -16.51 14.85
CA LEU A 619 -11.09 -15.33 14.01
C LEU A 619 -10.03 -14.38 14.60
N VAL A 620 -10.04 -14.22 15.93
CA VAL A 620 -9.01 -13.42 16.62
C VAL A 620 -7.66 -14.13 16.52
N GLU A 621 -7.60 -15.45 16.74
CA GLU A 621 -6.34 -16.20 16.69
C GLU A 621 -5.67 -16.21 15.30
N GLN A 622 -6.44 -16.13 14.21
CA GLN A 622 -5.92 -16.08 12.84
C GLN A 622 -5.17 -14.78 12.51
N GLU A 623 -5.50 -13.69 13.22
CA GLU A 623 -4.91 -12.36 13.01
C GLU A 623 -3.66 -12.12 13.87
N LEU A 624 -3.35 -13.01 14.80
CA LEU A 624 -2.23 -12.88 15.72
C LEU A 624 -1.00 -13.60 15.19
N ASP A 625 0.17 -12.97 15.36
CA ASP A 625 1.42 -13.70 15.17
C ASP A 625 1.62 -14.77 16.27
N ARG A 626 2.65 -15.60 16.14
CA ARG A 626 2.92 -16.69 17.08
C ARG A 626 3.11 -16.22 18.53
N THR A 627 3.77 -15.08 18.74
CA THR A 627 4.04 -14.52 20.08
C THR A 627 2.78 -13.92 20.66
N GLU A 628 2.04 -13.16 19.85
CA GLU A 628 0.77 -12.55 20.21
C GLU A 628 -0.29 -13.61 20.55
N LEU A 629 -0.35 -14.70 19.79
CA LEU A 629 -1.24 -15.83 20.04
C LEU A 629 -0.97 -16.50 21.39
N LEU A 630 0.30 -16.67 21.76
CA LEU A 630 0.67 -17.21 23.07
C LEU A 630 0.22 -16.28 24.20
N ASN A 631 0.42 -14.97 24.03
CA ASN A 631 -0.01 -13.95 24.99
C ASN A 631 -1.53 -13.88 25.13
N PHE A 632 -2.25 -13.97 24.02
CA PHE A 632 -3.71 -14.00 23.98
C PHE A 632 -4.26 -15.24 24.70
N ARG A 633 -3.73 -16.43 24.40
CA ARG A 633 -4.14 -17.67 25.09
C ARG A 633 -3.77 -17.69 26.57
N ALA A 634 -2.70 -17.00 26.98
CA ALA A 634 -2.37 -16.83 28.38
C ALA A 634 -3.39 -15.93 29.09
N ALA A 635 -3.83 -14.85 28.43
CA ALA A 635 -4.85 -13.92 28.94
C ALA A 635 -6.20 -14.60 29.22
N LEU A 636 -6.60 -15.54 28.36
CA LEU A 636 -7.87 -16.25 28.53
C LEU A 636 -7.85 -17.30 29.66
N LYS A 637 -6.67 -17.60 30.21
CA LYS A 637 -6.51 -18.53 31.33
C LYS A 637 -6.44 -17.84 32.68
N SER A 638 -6.21 -16.52 32.70
CA SER A 638 -6.17 -15.69 33.92
C SER A 638 -7.55 -15.14 34.23
#